data_AF-A0AA35UWN1-F1
#
_entry.id   AF-A0AA35UWN1-F1
#
_cell.length_a   1.000
_cell.length_b   1.000
_cell.length_c   1.000
_cell.angle_alpha   90.00
_cell.angle_beta   90.00
_cell.angle_gamma   90.00
#
_symmetry.space_group_name_H-M   'P 1'
#
loop_
_entity.id
_entity.type
_entity.pdbx_description
1 polymer ?
#
loop_
_entity_poly.entity_id
_entity_poly.type
_entity_poly.pdbx_seq_one_letter_code
_entity_poly.pdbx_strand_id
1 'polypeptide(L)'
;MKLRSLSLAIAIASSYPAFADRAEPARYRPVAPLNTAGVPQSGFLGSGSRPFELEVPTVVADLTPENPGEFKTGTVYSLPIPVTPSLSYWESVAGGHASRIRISTANAVGLRLHLVFGSVPPSLELRLQGSEDVTLPAPIASTEIHGNELWLPVTRGSDADLEIFVGADVSPEALDLRLDKINLILVDTSGASTSGFSAQSAGLAQYKEYDLACWSNDPAYPALQTAAAATANIHFLRKGSSYLCSGTLLRDKGDTQTPWFATANHCLPDQTVADTASFEWFWQAIDCNAYATDPRYGQTFGGAQLLWTEFNREPSFLRLRNPPPADVYLSGWDTAIHVGDAVWGVHHPRGDHTMVSKGKVTALQKTFTDSGQGGTHLLDEVQYTYGGTEGGSSGSGLFAVSGGNAYWKGSLFGGSENDYQDSVYSHFAGYYEQIKPWLTSCALPWGGSIPGGQSVTAYQKPTATQCAAVAEVRTCTDGQLSGSHTYETCTYVAGASCTLPWGGSLEDGRSVTAYQIDKAVNCASVAEVRRCSDGSLSGSYEHQTCTNSADSASMTVVHPAGGETFTAGEVVPVQWQLTGYGSKAKVNIALSKNGGAKWSLLKSGARNSGSWNWKVRKSQATSQALIRVCLPMTRKTPAICDVSDAVFTVQK
;
A
#
# COMPACT_ATOMS: atom_id res chain seq x y z
N MET A 1 12.70 -64.24 49.92
CA MET A 1 13.54 -63.06 50.20
C MET A 1 13.94 -62.45 48.86
N LYS A 2 13.37 -61.27 48.55
CA LYS A 2 13.83 -60.18 47.63
C LYS A 2 14.33 -60.54 46.21
N LEU A 3 14.04 -59.84 45.12
CA LEU A 3 13.13 -58.76 44.69
C LEU A 3 13.37 -58.74 43.17
N ARG A 4 12.34 -58.87 42.31
CA ARG A 4 12.47 -58.62 40.86
C ARG A 4 11.92 -57.23 40.59
N SER A 5 12.77 -56.37 40.05
CA SER A 5 12.44 -55.00 39.62
C SER A 5 11.49 -55.03 38.42
N LEU A 6 10.28 -54.51 38.60
CA LEU A 6 9.39 -54.07 37.51
C LEU A 6 9.96 -52.76 36.95
N SER A 7 10.41 -52.77 35.70
CA SER A 7 10.56 -51.55 34.91
C SER A 7 9.29 -51.35 34.11
N LEU A 8 8.48 -50.39 34.57
CA LEU A 8 7.26 -49.94 33.91
C LEU A 8 7.67 -49.14 32.66
N ALA A 9 7.55 -49.74 31.47
CA ALA A 9 7.63 -49.01 30.22
C ALA A 9 6.36 -48.18 30.09
N ILE A 10 6.43 -46.90 30.45
CA ILE A 10 5.41 -45.92 30.09
C ILE A 10 5.56 -45.68 28.59
N ALA A 11 4.74 -46.37 27.80
CA ALA A 11 4.47 -45.97 26.44
C ALA A 11 3.75 -44.62 26.52
N ILE A 12 4.48 -43.53 26.28
CA ILE A 12 3.86 -42.25 25.93
C ILE A 12 3.30 -42.46 24.53
N ALA A 13 2.07 -42.94 24.43
CA ALA A 13 1.27 -42.74 23.24
C ALA A 13 1.10 -41.23 23.09
N SER A 14 1.86 -40.63 22.17
CA SER A 14 1.63 -39.25 21.74
C SER A 14 0.25 -39.21 21.09
N SER A 15 -0.74 -38.83 21.87
CA SER A 15 -2.07 -38.46 21.39
C SER A 15 -1.95 -37.19 20.56
N TYR A 16 -1.80 -37.33 19.24
CA TYR A 16 -2.12 -36.26 18.30
C TYR A 16 -3.41 -36.63 17.57
N PRO A 17 -4.56 -36.05 17.95
CA PRO A 17 -5.59 -35.71 17.00
C PRO A 17 -5.42 -34.22 16.72
N ALA A 18 -4.40 -33.83 15.95
CA ALA A 18 -4.52 -32.58 15.23
C ALA A 18 -5.49 -32.90 14.09
N PHE A 19 -6.72 -32.39 14.16
CA PHE A 19 -7.64 -32.46 13.04
C PHE A 19 -6.90 -31.87 11.84
N ALA A 20 -6.68 -32.68 10.81
CA ALA A 20 -6.11 -32.24 9.54
C ALA A 20 -6.93 -31.06 9.04
N ASP A 21 -6.32 -29.88 9.00
CA ASP A 21 -6.98 -28.71 8.45
C ASP A 21 -6.79 -28.68 6.93
N ARG A 22 -7.87 -28.35 6.21
CA ARG A 22 -7.96 -28.45 4.76
C ARG A 22 -8.85 -27.36 4.14
N ALA A 23 -8.49 -26.95 2.94
CA ALA A 23 -9.38 -26.24 2.01
C ALA A 23 -9.44 -26.97 0.66
N GLU A 24 -10.63 -27.04 0.07
CA GLU A 24 -10.84 -27.60 -1.27
C GLU A 24 -10.39 -26.61 -2.35
N PRO A 25 -9.87 -27.06 -3.50
CA PRO A 25 -9.51 -26.15 -4.59
C PRO A 25 -10.72 -25.43 -5.17
N ALA A 26 -10.52 -24.24 -5.74
CA ALA A 26 -11.55 -23.49 -6.44
C ALA A 26 -10.99 -22.76 -7.66
N ARG A 27 -11.82 -22.60 -8.70
CA ARG A 27 -11.47 -21.73 -9.83
C ARG A 27 -11.40 -20.28 -9.35
N TYR A 28 -10.37 -19.58 -9.79
CA TYR A 28 -10.26 -18.15 -9.62
C TYR A 28 -11.32 -17.45 -10.49
N ARG A 29 -12.07 -16.54 -9.87
CA ARG A 29 -13.12 -15.75 -10.50
C ARG A 29 -12.79 -14.28 -10.23
N PRO A 30 -12.08 -13.61 -11.15
CA PRO A 30 -11.81 -12.20 -10.97
C PRO A 30 -13.14 -11.46 -10.82
N VAL A 31 -13.27 -10.65 -9.77
CA VAL A 31 -14.37 -9.69 -9.69
C VAL A 31 -14.08 -8.70 -10.81
N ALA A 32 -14.92 -8.69 -11.85
CA ALA A 32 -14.79 -7.72 -12.93
C ALA A 32 -14.71 -6.32 -12.29
N PRO A 33 -13.70 -5.50 -12.62
CA PRO A 33 -13.68 -4.13 -12.16
C PRO A 33 -15.03 -3.50 -12.56
N LEU A 34 -15.68 -2.84 -11.60
CA LEU A 34 -16.92 -2.11 -11.84
C LEU A 34 -16.73 -1.30 -13.12
N ASN A 35 -17.53 -1.59 -14.14
CA ASN A 35 -17.50 -0.97 -15.46
C ASN A 35 -17.03 0.49 -15.37
N THR A 36 -15.81 0.77 -15.79
CA THR A 36 -15.36 2.13 -16.13
C THR A 36 -15.99 2.50 -17.47
N ALA A 37 -17.33 2.51 -17.49
CA ALA A 37 -18.10 3.03 -18.60
C ALA A 37 -17.79 4.54 -18.71
N GLY A 38 -16.82 4.89 -19.55
CA GLY A 38 -16.46 6.28 -19.81
C GLY A 38 -15.04 6.54 -20.29
N VAL A 39 -14.09 5.59 -20.20
CA VAL A 39 -12.74 5.83 -20.76
C VAL A 39 -12.79 5.55 -22.26
N PRO A 40 -12.53 6.54 -23.14
CA PRO A 40 -12.40 6.29 -24.57
C PRO A 40 -11.32 5.23 -24.79
N GLN A 41 -11.58 4.22 -25.62
CA GLN A 41 -10.52 3.28 -26.03
C GLN A 41 -9.33 4.08 -26.56
N SER A 42 -8.18 3.95 -25.92
CA SER A 42 -6.92 4.59 -26.28
C SER A 42 -6.58 4.29 -27.75
N GLY A 43 -6.35 5.33 -28.55
CA GLY A 43 -5.72 5.17 -29.85
C GLY A 43 -4.22 4.94 -29.67
N PHE A 44 -3.77 3.69 -29.54
CA PHE A 44 -2.33 3.40 -29.56
C PHE A 44 -1.71 3.69 -30.94
N LEU A 45 -0.39 3.84 -30.96
CA LEU A 45 0.33 4.24 -32.16
C LEU A 45 0.33 3.12 -33.22
N GLY A 46 0.19 3.49 -34.49
CA GLY A 46 0.31 2.56 -35.61
C GLY A 46 1.76 2.17 -35.92
N SER A 47 1.99 1.33 -36.93
CA SER A 47 3.32 0.85 -37.34
C SER A 47 4.24 1.93 -37.95
N GLY A 48 3.75 3.15 -38.17
CA GLY A 48 4.50 4.27 -38.77
C GLY A 48 4.91 5.40 -37.81
N SER A 49 4.61 5.30 -36.52
CA SER A 49 4.99 6.32 -35.52
C SER A 49 6.51 6.36 -35.33
N ARG A 50 7.05 7.54 -35.02
CA ARG A 50 8.48 7.72 -34.77
C ARG A 50 8.82 7.43 -33.30
N PRO A 51 9.51 6.33 -32.97
CA PRO A 51 9.91 6.06 -31.60
C PRO A 51 11.08 6.96 -31.18
N PHE A 52 11.20 7.20 -29.88
CA PHE A 52 12.50 7.54 -29.29
C PHE A 52 13.32 6.25 -29.17
N GLU A 53 14.47 6.19 -29.83
CA GLU A 53 15.34 5.01 -29.83
C GLU A 53 16.34 5.07 -28.68
N LEU A 54 16.34 4.03 -27.85
CA LEU A 54 17.27 3.83 -26.75
C LEU A 54 18.08 2.56 -27.01
N GLU A 55 19.32 2.75 -27.44
CA GLU A 55 20.30 1.67 -27.60
C GLU A 55 20.96 1.36 -26.26
N VAL A 56 20.78 0.12 -25.79
CA VAL A 56 21.40 -0.39 -24.57
C VAL A 56 22.64 -1.19 -24.95
N PRO A 57 23.82 -0.86 -24.38
CA PRO A 57 25.05 -1.57 -24.72
C PRO A 57 24.95 -3.06 -24.35
N THR A 58 25.71 -3.90 -25.06
CA THR A 58 25.88 -5.31 -24.70
C THR A 58 26.43 -5.42 -23.28
N VAL A 59 25.74 -6.20 -22.43
CA VAL A 59 26.18 -6.48 -21.07
C VAL A 59 26.56 -7.94 -20.95
N VAL A 60 27.77 -8.21 -20.47
CA VAL A 60 28.21 -9.57 -20.11
C VAL A 60 27.96 -9.76 -18.62
N ALA A 61 27.17 -10.76 -18.27
CA ALA A 61 26.85 -11.09 -16.88
C ALA A 61 27.34 -12.50 -16.53
N ASP A 62 27.80 -12.67 -15.29
CA ASP A 62 28.01 -13.99 -14.70
C ASP A 62 26.65 -14.60 -14.33
N LEU A 63 26.28 -15.69 -15.00
CA LEU A 63 25.02 -16.41 -14.80
C LEU A 63 25.14 -17.54 -13.77
N THR A 64 26.27 -17.64 -13.06
CA THR A 64 26.40 -18.55 -11.93
C THR A 64 25.44 -18.11 -10.81
N PRO A 65 24.57 -19.00 -10.29
CA PRO A 65 23.68 -18.66 -9.18
C PRO A 65 24.44 -18.28 -7.92
N GLU A 66 23.92 -17.32 -7.14
CA GLU A 66 24.51 -16.95 -5.85
C GLU A 66 24.15 -17.94 -4.74
N ASN A 67 22.98 -18.59 -4.85
CA ASN A 67 22.48 -19.56 -3.87
C ASN A 67 22.08 -20.88 -4.55
N PRO A 68 22.21 -22.03 -3.85
CA PRO A 68 21.74 -23.31 -4.35
C PRO A 68 20.24 -23.25 -4.72
N GLY A 69 19.85 -23.81 -5.88
CA GLY A 69 18.45 -23.87 -6.34
C GLY A 69 17.93 -22.64 -7.08
N GLU A 70 18.60 -21.49 -6.98
CA GLU A 70 18.29 -20.32 -7.81
C GLU A 70 18.75 -20.55 -9.25
N PHE A 71 17.96 -20.06 -10.22
CA PHE A 71 18.37 -20.06 -11.61
C PHE A 71 18.44 -18.63 -12.14
N LYS A 72 19.67 -18.15 -12.31
CA LYS A 72 19.97 -16.78 -12.74
C LYS A 72 19.82 -16.67 -14.25
N THR A 73 19.05 -15.69 -14.71
CA THR A 73 18.69 -15.52 -16.12
C THR A 73 19.29 -14.29 -16.76
N GLY A 74 19.79 -13.34 -15.97
CA GLY A 74 20.15 -12.03 -16.51
C GLY A 74 20.58 -11.01 -15.46
N THR A 75 20.60 -9.75 -15.88
CA THR A 75 21.13 -8.63 -15.10
C THR A 75 20.35 -7.34 -15.34
N VAL A 76 20.33 -6.48 -14.34
CA VAL A 76 19.73 -5.15 -14.42
C VAL A 76 20.76 -4.14 -14.90
N TYR A 77 20.46 -3.48 -16.01
CA TYR A 77 21.17 -2.31 -16.50
C TYR A 77 20.49 -1.04 -15.98
N SER A 78 21.21 -0.24 -15.18
CA SER A 78 20.73 1.07 -14.73
C SER A 78 21.12 2.13 -15.76
N LEU A 79 20.14 2.92 -16.21
CA LEU A 79 20.38 3.98 -17.18
C LEU A 79 21.18 5.12 -16.53
N PRO A 80 22.30 5.56 -17.13
CA PRO A 80 23.06 6.70 -16.62
C PRO A 80 22.23 7.98 -16.53
N ILE A 81 21.28 8.14 -17.46
CA ILE A 81 20.30 9.22 -17.49
C ILE A 81 18.94 8.56 -17.72
N PRO A 82 17.99 8.67 -16.76
CA PRO A 82 16.65 8.14 -16.96
C PRO A 82 15.97 8.79 -18.18
N VAL A 83 15.25 7.97 -18.96
CA VAL A 83 14.48 8.46 -20.11
C VAL A 83 13.13 8.94 -19.61
N THR A 84 12.82 10.21 -19.84
CA THR A 84 11.53 10.82 -19.53
C THR A 84 10.73 11.03 -20.80
N PRO A 85 9.38 11.04 -20.74
CA PRO A 85 8.56 11.28 -21.93
C PRO A 85 8.74 12.66 -22.56
N SER A 86 9.38 13.61 -21.88
CA SER A 86 9.79 14.89 -22.50
C SER A 86 10.87 14.71 -23.58
N LEU A 87 11.57 13.57 -23.60
CA LEU A 87 12.55 13.21 -24.62
C LEU A 87 11.92 12.49 -25.81
N SER A 88 10.69 11.99 -25.67
CA SER A 88 10.02 11.21 -26.71
C SER A 88 9.10 12.06 -27.59
N TYR A 89 8.80 11.55 -28.78
CA TYR A 89 7.88 12.21 -29.70
C TYR A 89 6.44 11.87 -29.33
N TRP A 90 5.61 12.88 -29.11
CA TRP A 90 4.20 12.73 -28.76
C TRP A 90 3.31 13.03 -29.97
N GLU A 91 2.36 12.12 -30.23
CA GLU A 91 1.38 12.24 -31.31
C GLU A 91 -0.02 12.40 -30.72
N SER A 92 -0.83 13.25 -31.36
CA SER A 92 -2.26 13.31 -31.06
C SER A 92 -2.97 12.09 -31.64
N VAL A 93 -3.67 11.36 -30.78
CA VAL A 93 -4.40 10.13 -31.12
C VAL A 93 -5.85 10.25 -30.65
N ALA A 94 -6.68 9.26 -30.98
CA ALA A 94 -8.04 9.21 -30.46
C ALA A 94 -8.00 9.15 -28.91
N GLY A 95 -8.70 10.09 -28.26
CA GLY A 95 -8.83 10.14 -26.80
C GLY A 95 -7.74 10.92 -26.06
N GLY A 96 -6.62 11.27 -26.70
CA GLY A 96 -5.51 11.93 -26.01
C GLY A 96 -4.23 11.95 -26.81
N HIS A 97 -3.12 11.64 -26.16
CA HIS A 97 -1.78 11.68 -26.72
C HIS A 97 -1.05 10.37 -26.44
N ALA A 98 -0.23 9.94 -27.40
CA ALA A 98 0.58 8.74 -27.26
C ALA A 98 2.03 8.98 -27.68
N SER A 99 2.94 8.23 -27.08
CA SER A 99 4.36 8.22 -27.40
C SER A 99 4.90 6.79 -27.39
N ARG A 100 5.98 6.54 -28.15
CA ARG A 100 6.68 5.25 -28.19
C ARG A 100 8.15 5.44 -27.86
N ILE A 101 8.66 4.60 -26.96
CA ILE A 101 10.08 4.43 -26.68
C ILE A 101 10.45 3.03 -27.16
N ARG A 102 11.42 2.93 -28.07
CA ARG A 102 11.98 1.66 -28.51
C ARG A 102 13.29 1.43 -27.78
N ILE A 103 13.39 0.29 -27.12
CA ILE A 103 14.59 -0.18 -26.44
C ILE A 103 15.18 -1.28 -27.32
N SER A 104 16.48 -1.19 -27.62
CA SER A 104 17.21 -2.17 -28.44
C SER A 104 18.50 -2.58 -27.75
N THR A 105 18.82 -3.87 -27.80
CA THR A 105 20.09 -4.40 -27.26
C THR A 105 20.57 -5.62 -28.07
N ALA A 106 21.88 -5.84 -28.13
CA ALA A 106 22.43 -6.86 -29.03
C ALA A 106 22.42 -8.30 -28.50
N ASN A 107 22.25 -8.52 -27.18
CA ASN A 107 22.44 -9.85 -26.58
C ASN A 107 21.36 -10.27 -25.55
N ALA A 108 20.29 -9.50 -25.39
CA ALA A 108 19.15 -9.95 -24.60
C ALA A 108 18.20 -10.76 -25.47
N VAL A 109 17.58 -11.76 -24.86
CA VAL A 109 16.51 -12.59 -25.43
C VAL A 109 15.13 -12.21 -24.88
N GLY A 110 15.11 -11.28 -23.93
CA GLY A 110 13.91 -10.67 -23.38
C GLY A 110 14.24 -9.48 -22.51
N LEU A 111 13.25 -8.61 -22.29
CA LEU A 111 13.42 -7.37 -21.54
C LEU A 111 12.32 -7.22 -20.48
N ARG A 112 12.65 -6.58 -19.36
CA ARG A 112 11.66 -5.93 -18.48
C ARG A 112 12.08 -4.50 -18.24
N LEU A 113 11.12 -3.60 -18.25
CA LEU A 113 11.38 -2.18 -18.02
C LEU A 113 10.92 -1.76 -16.63
N HIS A 114 11.73 -0.96 -15.95
CA HIS A 114 11.36 -0.32 -14.69
C HIS A 114 10.91 1.11 -14.94
N LEU A 115 9.72 1.43 -14.47
CA LEU A 115 9.15 2.76 -14.52
C LEU A 115 9.03 3.32 -13.12
N VAL A 116 9.37 4.60 -12.95
CA VAL A 116 9.13 5.36 -11.73
C VAL A 116 8.23 6.54 -12.05
N PHE A 117 7.30 6.81 -11.14
CA PHE A 117 6.24 7.80 -11.28
C PHE A 117 6.33 8.82 -10.15
N GLY A 118 6.21 10.12 -10.46
CA GLY A 118 5.92 11.13 -9.43
C GLY A 118 4.45 11.14 -9.05
N SER A 119 3.58 10.88 -10.02
CA SER A 119 2.15 10.61 -9.85
C SER A 119 1.65 9.76 -11.01
N VAL A 120 0.62 8.94 -10.78
CA VAL A 120 0.00 8.11 -11.81
C VAL A 120 -1.33 8.77 -12.21
N PRO A 121 -1.44 9.39 -13.40
CA PRO A 121 -2.69 9.94 -13.87
C PRO A 121 -3.75 8.84 -14.08
N PRO A 122 -5.03 9.09 -13.77
CA PRO A 122 -6.09 8.09 -13.97
C PRO A 122 -6.22 7.61 -15.42
N SER A 123 -5.92 8.49 -16.38
CA SER A 123 -5.97 8.19 -17.82
C SER A 123 -4.73 7.49 -18.37
N LEU A 124 -3.70 7.23 -17.55
CA LEU A 124 -2.46 6.62 -18.03
C LEU A 124 -2.74 5.18 -18.44
N GLU A 125 -2.32 4.84 -19.67
CA GLU A 125 -2.25 3.47 -20.14
C GLU A 125 -0.87 3.21 -20.74
N LEU A 126 -0.32 2.03 -20.46
CA LEU A 126 0.97 1.59 -20.97
C LEU A 126 0.78 0.34 -21.81
N ARG A 127 1.58 0.16 -22.84
CA ARG A 127 1.65 -1.11 -23.58
C ARG A 127 3.09 -1.43 -23.87
N LEU A 128 3.53 -2.63 -23.51
CA LEU A 128 4.88 -3.10 -23.75
C LEU A 128 4.82 -4.29 -24.69
N GLN A 129 5.58 -4.26 -25.79
CA GLN A 129 5.66 -5.36 -26.75
C GLN A 129 7.12 -5.63 -27.14
N GLY A 130 7.55 -6.88 -27.04
CA GLY A 130 8.84 -7.36 -27.53
C GLY A 130 8.87 -7.64 -29.03
N SER A 131 10.06 -7.64 -29.63
CA SER A 131 10.24 -7.94 -31.06
C SER A 131 9.84 -9.36 -31.47
N GLU A 132 9.82 -10.30 -30.52
CA GLU A 132 9.42 -11.70 -30.75
C GLU A 132 8.06 -12.06 -30.13
N ASP A 133 7.35 -11.09 -29.56
CA ASP A 133 6.00 -11.31 -29.05
C ASP A 133 5.01 -11.51 -30.21
N VAL A 134 4.40 -12.69 -30.28
CA VAL A 134 3.49 -13.09 -31.37
C VAL A 134 2.09 -12.48 -31.29
N THR A 135 1.70 -11.96 -30.12
CA THR A 135 0.41 -11.31 -29.89
C THR A 135 0.62 -9.92 -29.29
N LEU A 136 -0.18 -8.96 -29.75
CA LEU A 136 -0.20 -7.62 -29.19
C LEU A 136 -0.77 -7.65 -27.76
N PRO A 137 -0.02 -7.23 -26.72
CA PRO A 137 -0.50 -7.30 -25.34
C PRO A 137 -1.63 -6.31 -25.07
N ALA A 138 -2.45 -6.64 -24.07
CA ALA A 138 -3.47 -5.73 -23.56
C ALA A 138 -2.81 -4.49 -22.93
N PRO A 139 -3.48 -3.33 -22.96
CA PRO A 139 -3.02 -2.15 -22.24
C PRO A 139 -3.00 -2.38 -20.73
N ILE A 140 -1.98 -1.85 -20.08
CA ILE A 140 -1.81 -1.79 -18.63
C ILE A 140 -2.44 -0.49 -18.16
N ALA A 141 -3.51 -0.59 -17.36
CA ALA A 141 -4.22 0.57 -16.86
C ALA A 141 -3.54 1.16 -15.61
N SER A 142 -3.78 2.44 -15.36
CA SER A 142 -3.34 3.13 -14.13
C SER A 142 -3.73 2.40 -12.83
N THR A 143 -4.84 1.66 -12.82
CA THR A 143 -5.33 0.87 -11.68
C THR A 143 -4.48 -0.37 -11.35
N GLU A 144 -3.63 -0.81 -12.27
CA GLU A 144 -2.71 -1.95 -12.08
C GLU A 144 -1.35 -1.52 -11.54
N ILE A 145 -1.14 -0.20 -11.38
CA ILE A 145 0.10 0.41 -10.88
C ILE A 145 -0.06 0.66 -9.39
N HIS A 146 0.68 -0.08 -8.58
CA HIS A 146 0.62 -0.01 -7.12
C HIS A 146 1.83 0.76 -6.58
N GLY A 147 1.62 1.98 -6.10
CA GLY A 147 2.69 2.83 -5.58
C GLY A 147 3.27 3.77 -6.63
N ASN A 148 4.57 4.02 -6.57
CA ASN A 148 5.27 4.99 -7.40
C ASN A 148 6.34 4.36 -8.31
N GLU A 149 6.41 3.04 -8.40
CA GLU A 149 7.30 2.34 -9.31
C GLU A 149 6.65 1.05 -9.81
N LEU A 150 7.10 0.57 -10.97
CA LEU A 150 6.53 -0.61 -11.63
C LEU A 150 7.60 -1.30 -12.47
N TRP A 151 7.78 -2.59 -12.22
CA TRP A 151 8.40 -3.48 -13.21
C TRP A 151 7.33 -4.02 -14.15
N LEU A 152 7.47 -3.70 -15.43
CA LEU A 152 6.60 -4.20 -16.50
C LEU A 152 6.77 -5.73 -16.71
N PRO A 153 5.83 -6.38 -17.43
CA PRO A 153 5.95 -7.78 -17.85
C PRO A 153 7.26 -8.11 -18.56
N VAL A 154 7.59 -9.39 -18.62
CA VAL A 154 8.66 -9.92 -19.47
C VAL A 154 8.21 -9.87 -20.93
N THR A 155 9.04 -9.30 -21.80
CA THR A 155 8.90 -9.38 -23.26
C THR A 155 9.88 -10.37 -23.86
N ARG A 156 9.59 -10.86 -25.07
CA ARG A 156 10.51 -11.69 -25.86
C ARG A 156 11.25 -10.88 -26.92
N GLY A 157 12.49 -11.28 -27.18
CA GLY A 157 13.36 -10.68 -28.18
C GLY A 157 14.29 -9.60 -27.64
N SER A 158 15.18 -9.16 -28.53
CA SER A 158 16.23 -8.16 -28.28
C SER A 158 15.73 -6.72 -28.18
N ASP A 159 14.48 -6.48 -28.55
CA ASP A 159 13.89 -5.16 -28.63
C ASP A 159 12.55 -5.13 -27.91
N ALA A 160 12.20 -3.99 -27.33
CA ALA A 160 10.89 -3.75 -26.75
C ALA A 160 10.40 -2.34 -27.07
N ASP A 161 9.14 -2.25 -27.53
CA ASP A 161 8.41 -1.01 -27.72
C ASP A 161 7.53 -0.76 -26.50
N LEU A 162 7.86 0.28 -25.74
CA LEU A 162 7.01 0.85 -24.70
C LEU A 162 6.17 1.98 -25.30
N GLU A 163 4.88 1.75 -25.43
CA GLU A 163 3.91 2.78 -25.74
C GLU A 163 3.27 3.35 -24.47
N ILE A 164 3.17 4.67 -24.43
CA ILE A 164 2.63 5.44 -23.32
C ILE A 164 1.48 6.26 -23.87
N PHE A 165 0.29 6.09 -23.30
CA PHE A 165 -0.91 6.86 -23.63
C PHE A 165 -1.36 7.66 -22.41
N VAL A 166 -1.75 8.91 -22.63
CA VAL A 166 -2.44 9.74 -21.64
C VAL A 166 -3.66 10.41 -22.28
N GLY A 167 -4.71 10.60 -21.48
CA GLY A 167 -5.93 11.27 -21.91
C GLY A 167 -5.72 12.75 -22.20
N ALA A 168 -6.68 13.37 -22.89
CA ALA A 168 -6.65 14.80 -23.22
C ALA A 168 -6.63 15.73 -22.00
N ASP A 169 -6.90 15.21 -20.80
CA ASP A 169 -6.80 15.90 -19.51
C ASP A 169 -5.35 16.05 -19.01
N VAL A 170 -4.40 15.31 -19.58
CA VAL A 170 -2.99 15.31 -19.17
C VAL A 170 -2.13 15.91 -20.27
N SER A 171 -1.40 16.97 -19.94
CA SER A 171 -0.35 17.47 -20.83
C SER A 171 0.86 16.52 -20.79
N PRO A 172 1.39 16.08 -21.95
CA PRO A 172 2.55 15.18 -22.03
C PRO A 172 3.78 15.67 -21.27
N GLU A 173 3.99 16.99 -21.29
CA GLU A 173 5.13 17.65 -20.62
C GLU A 173 5.02 17.61 -19.09
N ALA A 174 3.80 17.42 -18.57
CA ALA A 174 3.54 17.31 -17.13
C ALA A 174 3.56 15.85 -16.62
N LEU A 175 3.74 14.86 -17.50
CA LEU A 175 3.82 13.46 -17.12
C LEU A 175 5.16 13.18 -16.43
N ASP A 176 5.14 13.07 -15.10
CA ASP A 176 6.29 12.69 -14.28
C ASP A 176 6.47 11.17 -14.27
N LEU A 177 7.00 10.66 -15.38
CA LEU A 177 7.34 9.26 -15.62
C LEU A 177 8.81 9.18 -16.03
N ARG A 178 9.54 8.17 -15.53
CA ARG A 178 10.88 7.87 -15.99
C ARG A 178 11.11 6.38 -16.14
N LEU A 179 11.74 5.99 -17.25
CA LEU A 179 12.39 4.71 -17.43
C LEU A 179 13.83 4.86 -16.90
N ASP A 180 14.16 4.17 -15.81
CA ASP A 180 15.48 4.30 -15.16
C ASP A 180 16.30 3.00 -15.15
N LYS A 181 15.65 1.84 -15.26
CA LYS A 181 16.33 0.53 -15.30
C LYS A 181 15.70 -0.40 -16.31
N ILE A 182 16.53 -1.29 -16.85
CA ILE A 182 16.16 -2.31 -17.82
C ILE A 182 16.73 -3.63 -17.32
N ASN A 183 15.88 -4.62 -17.11
CA ASN A 183 16.33 -5.98 -16.89
C ASN A 183 16.62 -6.62 -18.24
N LEU A 184 17.86 -7.07 -18.43
CA LEU A 184 18.33 -7.79 -19.61
C LEU A 184 18.28 -9.29 -19.29
N ILE A 185 17.32 -9.99 -19.90
CA ILE A 185 17.23 -11.44 -19.81
C ILE A 185 18.18 -12.00 -20.87
N LEU A 186 19.12 -12.84 -20.44
CA LEU A 186 20.21 -13.38 -21.27
C LEU A 186 20.07 -14.89 -21.50
N VAL A 187 19.19 -15.55 -20.74
CA VAL A 187 18.82 -16.95 -20.93
C VAL A 187 17.44 -17.00 -21.58
N ASP A 188 17.37 -17.62 -22.75
CA ASP A 188 16.10 -17.83 -23.42
C ASP A 188 15.36 -18.96 -22.72
N THR A 189 14.34 -18.61 -21.94
CA THR A 189 13.39 -19.56 -21.35
C THR A 189 12.08 -19.63 -22.13
N SER A 190 12.04 -19.00 -23.31
CA SER A 190 10.86 -18.79 -24.14
C SER A 190 10.90 -19.57 -25.47
N GLY A 191 12.07 -20.13 -25.80
CA GLY A 191 12.47 -20.69 -27.10
C GLY A 191 13.08 -22.11 -27.07
N ALA A 192 12.76 -22.90 -28.10
CA ALA A 192 13.04 -24.33 -28.28
C ALA A 192 14.53 -24.75 -28.20
N SER A 193 14.83 -25.71 -27.33
CA SER A 193 16.07 -26.48 -27.45
C SER A 193 15.99 -27.46 -28.64
N THR A 194 16.95 -27.36 -29.56
CA THR A 194 17.22 -28.34 -30.62
C THR A 194 18.14 -29.48 -30.15
N SER A 195 18.44 -29.60 -28.85
CA SER A 195 19.29 -30.68 -28.34
C SER A 195 18.47 -31.94 -28.12
N GLY A 196 18.51 -32.85 -29.09
CA GLY A 196 17.84 -34.14 -29.02
C GLY A 196 18.30 -35.00 -27.84
N PHE A 197 17.50 -35.02 -26.77
CA PHE A 197 17.31 -36.15 -25.86
C PHE A 197 15.82 -36.15 -25.43
N SER A 198 15.17 -37.30 -25.60
CA SER A 198 13.71 -37.45 -25.60
C SER A 198 13.07 -37.46 -24.20
N ALA A 199 12.34 -36.39 -23.84
CA ALA A 199 11.09 -36.32 -23.04
C ALA A 199 10.81 -34.88 -22.51
N GLN A 200 10.91 -33.84 -23.35
CA GLN A 200 10.93 -32.44 -22.91
C GLN A 200 10.20 -31.53 -23.93
N SER A 201 9.48 -30.52 -23.46
CA SER A 201 8.68 -29.59 -24.29
C SER A 201 9.45 -28.34 -24.74
N ALA A 202 10.07 -27.57 -23.83
CA ALA A 202 11.02 -26.51 -24.19
C ALA A 202 12.48 -27.01 -24.20
N GLY A 203 12.77 -28.12 -23.51
CA GLY A 203 14.09 -28.77 -23.50
C GLY A 203 15.14 -27.98 -22.72
N LEU A 204 14.69 -27.26 -21.68
CA LEU A 204 15.51 -26.43 -20.81
C LEU A 204 15.98 -27.21 -19.57
N ALA A 205 15.19 -28.19 -19.11
CA ALA A 205 15.57 -29.11 -18.05
C ALA A 205 16.78 -29.97 -18.45
N GLN A 206 17.75 -30.11 -17.54
CA GLN A 206 18.98 -30.87 -17.77
C GLN A 206 18.77 -32.39 -17.59
N TYR A 207 17.88 -32.77 -16.69
CA TYR A 207 17.54 -34.13 -16.36
C TYR A 207 16.20 -34.53 -16.96
N LYS A 208 15.83 -35.79 -16.74
CA LYS A 208 14.60 -36.35 -17.28
C LYS A 208 13.41 -35.87 -16.46
N GLU A 209 12.72 -34.87 -16.98
CA GLU A 209 11.46 -34.36 -16.47
C GLU A 209 10.29 -34.80 -17.36
N TYR A 210 9.05 -34.52 -16.93
CA TYR A 210 7.84 -34.95 -17.62
C TYR A 210 6.81 -33.82 -17.64
N ASP A 211 6.36 -33.41 -18.82
CA ASP A 211 5.28 -32.44 -18.94
C ASP A 211 4.02 -32.92 -18.21
N LEU A 212 3.24 -31.98 -17.68
CA LEU A 212 1.90 -32.27 -17.15
C LEU A 212 1.11 -33.20 -18.07
N ALA A 213 1.06 -32.90 -19.39
CA ALA A 213 0.29 -33.64 -20.38
C ALA A 213 0.74 -35.13 -20.54
N CYS A 214 1.97 -35.47 -20.17
CA CYS A 214 2.45 -36.85 -20.19
C CYS A 214 1.73 -37.75 -19.18
N TRP A 215 1.06 -37.15 -18.19
CA TRP A 215 0.33 -37.86 -17.16
C TRP A 215 -1.13 -38.15 -17.54
N SER A 216 -1.57 -37.86 -18.77
CA SER A 216 -2.97 -37.98 -19.20
C SER A 216 -3.67 -39.34 -18.94
N ASN A 217 -2.90 -40.43 -18.78
CA ASN A 217 -3.41 -41.76 -18.45
C ASN A 217 -3.35 -42.11 -16.94
N ASP A 218 -2.75 -41.26 -16.10
CA ASP A 218 -2.70 -41.45 -14.65
C ASP A 218 -3.99 -40.92 -14.00
N PRO A 219 -4.61 -41.66 -13.06
CA PRO A 219 -5.82 -41.21 -12.35
C PRO A 219 -5.67 -39.87 -11.62
N ALA A 220 -4.45 -39.45 -11.28
CA ALA A 220 -4.18 -38.16 -10.65
C ALA A 220 -4.25 -36.97 -11.63
N TYR A 221 -4.24 -37.21 -12.94
CA TYR A 221 -4.11 -36.16 -13.95
C TYR A 221 -5.12 -35.00 -13.83
N PRO A 222 -6.43 -35.22 -13.62
CA PRO A 222 -7.37 -34.12 -13.46
C PRO A 222 -7.06 -33.22 -12.25
N ALA A 223 -6.60 -33.82 -11.15
CA ALA A 223 -6.16 -33.11 -9.96
C ALA A 223 -4.87 -32.31 -10.23
N LEU A 224 -3.93 -32.90 -10.98
CA LEU A 224 -2.67 -32.27 -11.36
C LEU A 224 -2.87 -31.10 -12.33
N GLN A 225 -3.86 -31.15 -13.21
CA GLN A 225 -4.23 -29.99 -14.05
C GLN A 225 -4.68 -28.80 -13.19
N THR A 226 -5.38 -29.06 -12.09
CA THR A 226 -5.80 -28.04 -11.12
C THR A 226 -4.59 -27.46 -10.37
N ALA A 227 -3.66 -28.33 -9.92
CA ALA A 227 -2.43 -27.90 -9.28
C ALA A 227 -1.55 -27.06 -10.23
N ALA A 228 -1.38 -27.51 -11.48
CA ALA A 228 -0.61 -26.80 -12.49
C ALA A 228 -1.22 -25.46 -12.87
N ALA A 229 -2.56 -25.36 -12.95
CA ALA A 229 -3.24 -24.08 -13.16
C ALA A 229 -3.11 -23.11 -11.98
N ALA A 230 -2.71 -23.57 -10.79
CA ALA A 230 -2.42 -22.75 -9.63
C ALA A 230 -0.91 -22.44 -9.48
N THR A 231 -0.05 -23.10 -10.25
CA THR A 231 1.41 -22.93 -10.21
C THR A 231 1.85 -21.89 -11.24
N ALA A 232 2.74 -20.99 -10.82
CA ALA A 232 3.36 -20.01 -11.69
C ALA A 232 4.88 -20.19 -11.78
N ASN A 233 5.45 -19.86 -12.93
CA ASN A 233 6.86 -19.52 -13.08
C ASN A 233 7.03 -18.05 -12.65
N ILE A 234 7.99 -17.78 -11.78
CA ILE A 234 8.18 -16.47 -11.14
C ILE A 234 9.49 -15.88 -11.65
N HIS A 235 9.45 -14.65 -12.16
CA HIS A 235 10.65 -13.88 -12.49
C HIS A 235 10.82 -12.74 -11.50
N PHE A 236 11.99 -12.60 -10.89
CA PHE A 236 12.25 -11.58 -9.87
C PHE A 236 13.69 -11.08 -9.96
N LEU A 237 13.94 -9.96 -9.28
CA LEU A 237 15.25 -9.31 -9.26
C LEU A 237 15.79 -9.29 -7.83
N ARG A 238 17.07 -9.64 -7.70
CA ARG A 238 17.78 -9.59 -6.42
C ARG A 238 19.20 -9.14 -6.67
N LYS A 239 19.65 -8.14 -5.91
CA LYS A 239 21.01 -7.55 -6.01
C LYS A 239 21.44 -7.22 -7.45
N GLY A 240 20.52 -6.70 -8.26
CA GLY A 240 20.81 -6.30 -9.65
C GLY A 240 20.90 -7.45 -10.66
N SER A 241 20.55 -8.67 -10.26
CA SER A 241 20.46 -9.84 -11.14
C SER A 241 19.00 -10.29 -11.29
N SER A 242 18.66 -10.96 -12.40
CA SER A 242 17.34 -11.60 -12.56
C SER A 242 17.41 -13.10 -12.36
N TYR A 243 16.36 -13.64 -11.78
CA TYR A 243 16.24 -15.03 -11.40
C TYR A 243 14.85 -15.55 -11.73
N LEU A 244 14.72 -16.88 -11.77
CA LEU A 244 13.43 -17.53 -11.74
C LEU A 244 13.32 -18.65 -10.70
N CYS A 245 12.09 -18.80 -10.24
CA CYS A 245 11.60 -19.77 -9.27
C CYS A 245 10.17 -20.19 -9.67
N SER A 246 9.55 -21.04 -8.87
CA SER A 246 8.15 -21.45 -8.98
C SER A 246 7.37 -21.04 -7.72
N GLY A 247 6.04 -21.09 -7.80
CA GLY A 247 5.18 -20.95 -6.62
C GLY A 247 3.73 -21.30 -6.92
N THR A 248 2.89 -21.33 -5.89
CA THR A 248 1.51 -21.84 -5.99
C THR A 248 0.52 -20.89 -5.33
N LEU A 249 -0.60 -20.60 -6.00
CA LEU A 249 -1.74 -19.92 -5.39
C LEU A 249 -2.47 -20.84 -4.41
N LEU A 250 -2.79 -20.34 -3.22
CA LEU A 250 -3.52 -21.07 -2.19
C LEU A 250 -4.91 -20.45 -1.98
N ARG A 251 -5.91 -21.30 -1.77
CA ARG A 251 -7.27 -20.87 -1.46
C ARG A 251 -7.42 -20.61 0.04
N ASP A 252 -8.13 -19.55 0.44
CA ASP A 252 -8.63 -19.44 1.81
C ASP A 252 -9.94 -20.24 2.01
N LYS A 253 -10.31 -20.53 3.25
CA LYS A 253 -11.53 -21.31 3.55
C LYS A 253 -12.84 -20.60 3.15
N GLY A 254 -12.85 -19.27 3.06
CA GLY A 254 -14.03 -18.47 2.74
C GLY A 254 -14.29 -18.25 1.29
N ASP A 255 -13.43 -18.78 0.42
CA ASP A 255 -13.48 -18.51 -1.00
C ASP A 255 -13.42 -17.02 -1.33
N THR A 256 -12.65 -16.23 -0.56
CA THR A 256 -12.61 -14.76 -0.73
C THR A 256 -12.07 -14.33 -2.10
N GLN A 257 -11.53 -15.27 -2.89
CA GLN A 257 -10.84 -15.03 -4.15
C GLN A 257 -9.61 -14.13 -3.97
N THR A 258 -9.02 -14.10 -2.78
CA THR A 258 -7.76 -13.38 -2.55
C THR A 258 -6.61 -14.22 -3.14
N PRO A 259 -5.72 -13.65 -3.97
CA PRO A 259 -4.63 -14.38 -4.60
C PRO A 259 -3.46 -14.56 -3.62
N TRP A 260 -3.66 -15.42 -2.62
CA TRP A 260 -2.60 -15.83 -1.70
C TRP A 260 -1.61 -16.72 -2.42
N PHE A 261 -0.32 -16.45 -2.28
CA PHE A 261 0.72 -17.11 -3.05
C PHE A 261 1.82 -17.64 -2.14
N ALA A 262 2.18 -18.90 -2.29
CA ALA A 262 3.24 -19.57 -1.56
C ALA A 262 4.44 -19.86 -2.46
N THR A 263 5.64 -19.55 -1.98
CA THR A 263 6.92 -19.86 -2.64
C THR A 263 8.00 -20.05 -1.56
N ALA A 264 9.27 -20.12 -1.95
CA ALA A 264 10.39 -20.30 -1.03
C ALA A 264 10.95 -18.96 -0.50
N ASN A 265 11.49 -18.98 0.72
CA ASN A 265 12.18 -17.84 1.33
C ASN A 265 13.32 -17.33 0.45
N HIS A 266 14.23 -18.20 0.00
CA HIS A 266 15.36 -17.76 -0.80
C HIS A 266 14.96 -17.15 -2.17
N CYS A 267 13.78 -17.48 -2.70
CA CYS A 267 13.24 -16.84 -3.90
C CYS A 267 12.75 -15.41 -3.62
N LEU A 268 11.84 -15.24 -2.65
CA LEU A 268 11.28 -13.93 -2.29
C LEU A 268 11.46 -13.68 -0.77
N PRO A 269 12.68 -13.32 -0.32
CA PRO A 269 13.02 -13.25 1.11
C PRO A 269 12.56 -11.97 1.79
N ASP A 270 12.29 -10.91 1.02
CA ASP A 270 11.93 -9.60 1.52
C ASP A 270 11.00 -8.86 0.54
N GLN A 271 10.41 -7.78 1.04
CA GLN A 271 9.46 -6.98 0.27
C GLN A 271 10.09 -6.34 -0.97
N THR A 272 11.38 -5.96 -0.91
CA THR A 272 12.08 -5.33 -2.04
C THR A 272 12.16 -6.28 -3.21
N VAL A 273 12.48 -7.56 -2.96
CA VAL A 273 12.48 -8.60 -3.99
C VAL A 273 11.06 -8.91 -4.46
N ALA A 274 10.10 -9.05 -3.53
CA ALA A 274 8.70 -9.34 -3.85
C ALA A 274 8.04 -8.27 -4.74
N ASP A 275 8.42 -7.00 -4.59
CA ASP A 275 7.93 -5.89 -5.42
C ASP A 275 8.39 -5.99 -6.89
N THR A 276 9.45 -6.75 -7.18
CA THR A 276 9.95 -6.95 -8.56
C THR A 276 9.34 -8.15 -9.26
N ALA A 277 8.58 -8.99 -8.56
CA ALA A 277 8.12 -10.26 -9.09
C ALA A 277 7.11 -10.09 -10.25
N SER A 278 7.24 -10.95 -11.27
CA SER A 278 6.20 -11.24 -12.26
C SER A 278 5.94 -12.74 -12.32
N PHE A 279 4.74 -13.13 -12.70
CA PHE A 279 4.21 -14.48 -12.61
C PHE A 279 3.67 -14.89 -13.97
N GLU A 280 4.20 -15.97 -14.53
CA GLU A 280 3.73 -16.58 -15.77
C GLU A 280 2.82 -17.77 -15.44
N TRP A 281 1.61 -17.72 -15.98
CA TRP A 281 0.56 -18.72 -15.78
C TRP A 281 0.35 -19.52 -17.06
N PHE A 282 -0.08 -20.77 -16.91
CA PHE A 282 -0.30 -21.68 -18.04
C PHE A 282 0.90 -21.78 -18.99
N TRP A 283 2.12 -21.60 -18.46
CA TRP A 283 3.34 -21.97 -19.16
C TRP A 283 3.44 -23.50 -19.16
N GLN A 284 2.61 -24.11 -20.01
CA GLN A 284 2.30 -25.55 -20.05
C GLN A 284 2.35 -26.03 -21.50
N ALA A 285 2.95 -27.19 -21.72
CA ALA A 285 2.90 -27.88 -23.00
C ALA A 285 1.46 -28.32 -23.30
N ILE A 286 0.99 -28.08 -24.53
CA ILE A 286 -0.37 -28.49 -24.94
C ILE A 286 -0.53 -30.02 -25.00
N ASP A 287 0.57 -30.73 -25.24
CA ASP A 287 0.67 -32.18 -25.35
C ASP A 287 2.01 -32.66 -24.76
N CYS A 288 2.11 -33.94 -24.46
CA CYS A 288 3.35 -34.51 -23.91
C CYS A 288 4.54 -34.29 -24.86
N ASN A 289 5.58 -33.62 -24.39
CA ASN A 289 6.78 -33.19 -25.12
C ASN A 289 6.50 -32.22 -26.28
N ALA A 290 5.39 -31.50 -26.25
CA ALA A 290 5.08 -30.50 -27.27
C ALA A 290 5.65 -29.13 -26.91
N TYR A 291 6.29 -28.50 -27.88
CA TYR A 291 6.81 -27.15 -27.73
C TYR A 291 5.71 -26.07 -27.67
N ALA A 292 4.54 -26.34 -28.23
CA ALA A 292 3.45 -25.39 -28.24
C ALA A 292 2.90 -25.17 -26.81
N THR A 293 2.74 -23.90 -26.45
CA THR A 293 2.26 -23.47 -25.13
C THR A 293 0.74 -23.37 -25.10
N ASP A 294 0.14 -23.64 -23.94
CA ASP A 294 -1.28 -23.46 -23.68
C ASP A 294 -1.76 -22.06 -24.10
N PRO A 295 -2.83 -21.94 -24.90
CA PRO A 295 -3.33 -20.66 -25.38
C PRO A 295 -3.88 -19.74 -24.26
N ARG A 296 -4.07 -20.26 -23.05
CA ARG A 296 -4.44 -19.47 -21.87
C ARG A 296 -3.25 -18.76 -21.22
N TYR A 297 -2.03 -18.98 -21.72
CA TYR A 297 -0.82 -18.33 -21.23
C TYR A 297 -1.03 -16.83 -20.97
N GLY A 298 -0.56 -16.38 -19.81
CA GLY A 298 -0.68 -14.99 -19.40
C GLY A 298 0.27 -14.64 -18.28
N GLN A 299 0.54 -13.34 -18.12
CA GLN A 299 1.42 -12.81 -17.09
C GLN A 299 0.66 -11.94 -16.10
N THR A 300 1.03 -12.02 -14.83
CA THR A 300 0.71 -11.04 -13.79
C THR A 300 2.00 -10.35 -13.36
N PHE A 301 1.97 -9.04 -13.17
CA PHE A 301 3.15 -8.23 -12.88
C PHE A 301 2.81 -7.16 -11.81
N GLY A 302 3.79 -6.33 -11.46
CA GLY A 302 3.66 -5.35 -10.38
C GLY A 302 3.94 -5.92 -8.98
N GLY A 303 4.49 -7.13 -8.89
CA GLY A 303 4.95 -7.71 -7.63
C GLY A 303 3.83 -8.18 -6.69
N ALA A 304 4.24 -8.44 -5.45
CA ALA A 304 3.39 -8.98 -4.40
C ALA A 304 3.71 -8.33 -3.04
N GLN A 305 2.70 -8.26 -2.17
CA GLN A 305 2.91 -7.94 -0.76
C GLN A 305 3.41 -9.19 -0.04
N LEU A 306 4.59 -9.10 0.58
CA LEU A 306 5.12 -10.14 1.47
C LEU A 306 4.37 -10.08 2.80
N LEU A 307 3.76 -11.19 3.22
CA LEU A 307 2.97 -11.28 4.44
C LEU A 307 3.73 -11.97 5.56
N TRP A 308 4.43 -13.05 5.23
CA TRP A 308 5.24 -13.81 6.16
C TRP A 308 6.34 -14.58 5.43
N THR A 309 7.48 -14.75 6.07
CA THR A 309 8.60 -15.54 5.54
C THR A 309 9.47 -16.08 6.67
N GLU A 310 10.08 -17.24 6.46
CA GLU A 310 10.95 -17.87 7.46
C GLU A 310 12.11 -18.61 6.80
N PHE A 311 13.33 -18.39 7.31
CA PHE A 311 14.54 -19.04 6.83
C PHE A 311 14.58 -20.55 7.18
N ASN A 312 14.38 -20.94 8.45
CA ASN A 312 14.60 -22.34 8.86
C ASN A 312 13.68 -23.36 8.18
N ARG A 313 12.45 -22.96 7.83
CA ARG A 313 11.48 -23.83 7.15
C ARG A 313 11.33 -23.50 5.67
N GLU A 314 11.95 -22.41 5.22
CA GLU A 314 11.96 -21.92 3.84
C GLU A 314 10.64 -21.48 3.18
N PRO A 315 9.52 -21.15 3.86
CA PRO A 315 8.37 -20.57 3.18
C PRO A 315 8.49 -19.05 3.02
N SER A 316 7.94 -18.53 1.92
CA SER A 316 7.46 -17.16 1.78
C SER A 316 5.98 -17.19 1.38
N PHE A 317 5.18 -16.41 2.08
CA PHE A 317 3.74 -16.28 1.86
C PHE A 317 3.38 -14.84 1.53
N LEU A 318 2.70 -14.66 0.40
CA LEU A 318 2.48 -13.36 -0.23
C LEU A 318 1.02 -13.18 -0.65
N ARG A 319 0.67 -11.94 -0.98
CA ARG A 319 -0.54 -11.58 -1.73
C ARG A 319 -0.14 -10.90 -3.02
N LEU A 320 -0.57 -11.44 -4.17
CA LEU A 320 -0.35 -10.77 -5.46
C LEU A 320 -1.07 -9.42 -5.47
N ARG A 321 -0.42 -8.37 -5.99
CA ARG A 321 -1.02 -7.03 -6.06
C ARG A 321 -2.06 -6.92 -7.16
N ASN A 322 -1.78 -7.55 -8.30
CA ASN A 322 -2.69 -7.67 -9.43
C ASN A 322 -3.31 -9.08 -9.48
N PRO A 323 -4.55 -9.20 -9.95
CA PRO A 323 -5.22 -10.49 -10.05
C PRO A 323 -4.52 -11.40 -11.08
N PRO A 324 -4.48 -12.73 -10.85
CA PRO A 324 -4.07 -13.69 -11.88
C PRO A 324 -5.10 -13.73 -13.03
N PRO A 325 -4.71 -14.26 -14.21
CA PRO A 325 -5.63 -14.47 -15.34
C PRO A 325 -6.86 -15.30 -14.96
N ALA A 326 -7.92 -15.19 -15.76
CA ALA A 326 -9.07 -16.07 -15.64
C ALA A 326 -8.67 -17.56 -15.80
N ASP A 327 -9.51 -18.45 -15.29
CA ASP A 327 -9.31 -19.91 -15.30
C ASP A 327 -8.11 -20.45 -14.50
N VAL A 328 -7.27 -19.58 -13.92
CA VAL A 328 -6.30 -19.97 -12.88
C VAL A 328 -7.05 -20.60 -11.72
N TYR A 329 -6.41 -21.52 -11.00
CA TYR A 329 -6.98 -22.11 -9.79
C TYR A 329 -6.36 -21.55 -8.52
N LEU A 330 -7.16 -21.44 -7.47
CA LEU A 330 -6.69 -21.35 -6.11
C LEU A 330 -6.56 -22.77 -5.57
N SER A 331 -5.33 -23.19 -5.30
CA SER A 331 -5.06 -24.57 -4.90
C SER A 331 -5.65 -24.89 -3.54
N GLY A 332 -6.20 -26.09 -3.42
CA GLY A 332 -6.53 -26.67 -2.14
C GLY A 332 -5.26 -26.98 -1.37
N TRP A 333 -5.34 -27.02 -0.05
CA TRP A 333 -4.23 -27.38 0.82
C TRP A 333 -4.72 -28.26 1.95
N ASP A 334 -3.81 -29.05 2.50
CA ASP A 334 -4.10 -29.92 3.64
C ASP A 334 -2.83 -30.11 4.46
N THR A 335 -2.91 -29.81 5.74
CA THR A 335 -1.77 -29.89 6.68
C THR A 335 -1.28 -31.32 6.92
N ALA A 336 -2.11 -32.35 6.77
CA ALA A 336 -1.71 -33.72 7.07
C ALA A 336 -0.74 -34.30 6.03
N ILE A 337 0.44 -34.73 6.46
CA ILE A 337 1.43 -35.43 5.63
C ILE A 337 2.16 -36.47 6.48
N HIS A 338 2.40 -37.65 5.90
CA HIS A 338 3.06 -38.77 6.57
C HIS A 338 4.16 -39.36 5.69
N VAL A 339 5.17 -39.94 6.34
CA VAL A 339 6.17 -40.75 5.64
C VAL A 339 5.48 -41.90 4.90
N GLY A 340 5.80 -42.06 3.63
CA GLY A 340 5.20 -43.05 2.74
C GLY A 340 4.04 -42.53 1.89
N ASP A 341 3.53 -41.32 2.16
CA ASP A 341 2.48 -40.71 1.33
C ASP A 341 2.97 -40.56 -0.11
N ALA A 342 2.13 -40.95 -1.07
CA ALA A 342 2.38 -40.72 -2.48
C ALA A 342 2.15 -39.24 -2.80
N VAL A 343 3.14 -38.61 -3.42
CA VAL A 343 3.17 -37.16 -3.64
C VAL A 343 3.65 -36.81 -5.03
N TRP A 344 3.36 -35.58 -5.43
CA TRP A 344 3.61 -35.02 -6.74
C TRP A 344 4.24 -33.63 -6.61
N GLY A 345 5.36 -33.39 -7.28
CA GLY A 345 5.89 -32.04 -7.47
C GLY A 345 5.35 -31.44 -8.75
N VAL A 346 4.88 -30.19 -8.73
CA VAL A 346 4.42 -29.47 -9.94
C VAL A 346 5.17 -28.15 -10.05
N HIS A 347 6.05 -28.03 -11.04
CA HIS A 347 7.16 -27.06 -11.02
C HIS A 347 7.65 -26.62 -12.40
N HIS A 348 8.53 -25.60 -12.44
CA HIS A 348 9.18 -25.07 -13.65
C HIS A 348 10.70 -25.22 -13.57
N PRO A 349 11.26 -26.40 -13.91
CA PRO A 349 12.69 -26.62 -13.86
C PRO A 349 13.38 -25.77 -14.94
N ARG A 350 14.30 -24.89 -14.54
CA ARG A 350 15.05 -23.96 -15.41
C ARG A 350 14.18 -23.04 -16.27
N GLY A 351 12.91 -22.85 -15.88
CA GLY A 351 11.92 -22.09 -16.65
C GLY A 351 11.26 -22.88 -17.79
N ASP A 352 11.42 -24.20 -17.86
CA ASP A 352 10.68 -25.06 -18.80
C ASP A 352 9.16 -25.00 -18.54
N HIS A 353 8.37 -25.57 -19.46
CA HIS A 353 6.94 -25.76 -19.23
C HIS A 353 6.68 -26.49 -17.92
N THR A 354 5.45 -26.42 -17.43
CA THR A 354 5.07 -27.06 -16.18
C THR A 354 5.34 -28.57 -16.24
N MET A 355 6.29 -29.01 -15.43
CA MET A 355 6.67 -30.40 -15.26
C MET A 355 6.02 -30.99 -14.00
N VAL A 356 5.86 -32.31 -14.01
CA VAL A 356 5.30 -33.07 -12.91
C VAL A 356 6.19 -34.26 -12.56
N SER A 357 6.61 -34.31 -11.30
CA SER A 357 7.43 -35.38 -10.72
C SER A 357 6.60 -36.21 -9.74
N LYS A 358 6.75 -37.54 -9.74
CA LYS A 358 5.96 -38.48 -8.91
C LYS A 358 6.86 -39.24 -7.95
N GLY A 359 6.50 -39.25 -6.68
CA GLY A 359 7.35 -39.79 -5.63
C GLY A 359 6.61 -40.14 -4.35
N LYS A 360 7.37 -40.25 -3.27
CA LYS A 360 6.86 -40.48 -1.92
C LYS A 360 7.65 -39.70 -0.88
N VAL A 361 6.99 -39.33 0.20
CA VAL A 361 7.64 -38.76 1.38
C VAL A 361 8.49 -39.84 2.06
N THR A 362 9.75 -39.55 2.36
CA THR A 362 10.70 -40.48 2.98
C THR A 362 11.08 -40.07 4.40
N ALA A 363 11.04 -38.77 4.71
CA ALA A 363 11.23 -38.26 6.06
C ALA A 363 10.41 -36.97 6.24
N LEU A 364 10.05 -36.65 7.48
CA LEU A 364 9.44 -35.38 7.85
C LEU A 364 10.37 -34.62 8.78
N GLN A 365 10.41 -33.30 8.62
CA GLN A 365 11.18 -32.41 9.50
C GLN A 365 12.62 -32.90 9.73
N LYS A 366 13.27 -33.36 8.65
CA LYS A 366 14.68 -33.74 8.66
C LYS A 366 15.53 -32.48 8.72
N THR A 367 16.59 -32.54 9.52
CA THR A 367 17.53 -31.44 9.68
C THR A 367 18.55 -31.45 8.55
N PHE A 368 18.65 -30.33 7.83
CA PHE A 368 19.64 -30.13 6.76
C PHE A 368 20.55 -28.96 7.15
N THR A 369 21.86 -29.13 6.99
CA THR A 369 22.82 -28.04 7.22
C THR A 369 23.24 -27.49 5.88
N ASP A 370 22.93 -26.22 5.61
CA ASP A 370 23.41 -25.54 4.42
C ASP A 370 24.85 -25.06 4.66
N SER A 371 25.79 -25.65 3.93
CA SER A 371 27.21 -25.29 3.98
C SER A 371 27.52 -23.95 3.30
N GLY A 372 26.60 -23.42 2.49
CA GLY A 372 26.75 -22.15 1.75
C GLY A 372 26.34 -20.91 2.53
N GLN A 373 25.20 -20.93 3.24
CA GLN A 373 24.71 -19.79 4.03
C GLN A 373 24.88 -19.93 5.56
N GLY A 374 25.36 -21.07 6.06
CA GLY A 374 25.63 -21.26 7.49
C GLY A 374 24.35 -21.43 8.34
N GLY A 375 23.36 -22.14 7.80
CA GLY A 375 22.03 -22.31 8.39
C GLY A 375 21.65 -23.77 8.67
N THR A 376 20.60 -23.96 9.48
CA THR A 376 19.97 -25.26 9.70
C THR A 376 18.52 -25.20 9.27
N HIS A 377 18.14 -26.05 8.33
CA HIS A 377 16.77 -26.16 7.83
C HIS A 377 16.06 -27.38 8.41
N LEU A 378 14.73 -27.30 8.51
CA LEU A 378 13.86 -28.37 8.98
C LEU A 378 12.78 -28.64 7.93
N LEU A 379 13.01 -29.65 7.10
CA LEU A 379 12.28 -29.88 5.85
C LEU A 379 11.81 -31.33 5.71
N ASP A 380 10.78 -31.54 4.90
CA ASP A 380 10.29 -32.87 4.53
C ASP A 380 11.06 -33.39 3.33
N GLU A 381 11.51 -34.64 3.38
CA GLU A 381 12.27 -35.30 2.33
C GLU A 381 11.35 -36.13 1.43
N VAL A 382 11.53 -36.00 0.13
CA VAL A 382 10.76 -36.67 -0.93
C VAL A 382 11.73 -37.34 -1.89
N GLN A 383 11.51 -38.63 -2.12
CA GLN A 383 12.19 -39.36 -3.19
C GLN A 383 11.23 -39.56 -4.37
N TYR A 384 11.60 -38.99 -5.51
CA TYR A 384 10.93 -39.21 -6.79
C TYR A 384 11.29 -40.56 -7.40
N THR A 385 10.32 -41.16 -8.08
CA THR A 385 10.49 -42.36 -8.93
C THR A 385 10.39 -41.99 -10.42
N TYR A 386 9.72 -40.87 -10.73
CA TYR A 386 9.63 -40.28 -12.05
C TYR A 386 9.82 -38.77 -11.93
N GLY A 387 10.63 -38.19 -12.82
CA GLY A 387 11.02 -36.79 -12.75
C GLY A 387 12.01 -36.52 -11.63
N GLY A 388 12.24 -35.25 -11.36
CA GLY A 388 13.01 -34.76 -10.23
C GLY A 388 12.74 -33.27 -10.02
N THR A 389 13.74 -32.53 -9.58
CA THR A 389 13.70 -31.05 -9.55
C THR A 389 15.03 -30.47 -9.96
N GLU A 390 15.01 -29.22 -10.44
CA GLU A 390 16.20 -28.47 -10.85
C GLU A 390 16.11 -27.01 -10.40
N GLY A 391 17.18 -26.23 -10.62
CA GLY A 391 17.14 -24.79 -10.37
C GLY A 391 15.97 -24.14 -11.13
N GLY A 392 15.20 -23.27 -10.47
CA GLY A 392 13.91 -22.75 -10.99
C GLY A 392 12.67 -23.49 -10.47
N SER A 393 12.80 -24.76 -10.08
CA SER A 393 11.72 -25.49 -9.40
C SER A 393 11.49 -24.97 -7.98
N SER A 394 12.46 -24.28 -7.37
CA SER A 394 12.39 -23.73 -6.02
C SER A 394 11.09 -22.97 -5.77
N GLY A 395 10.46 -23.21 -4.62
CA GLY A 395 9.17 -22.63 -4.24
C GLY A 395 7.93 -23.35 -4.78
N SER A 396 8.08 -24.27 -5.75
CA SER A 396 6.98 -25.08 -6.29
C SER A 396 6.26 -25.93 -5.24
N GLY A 397 4.99 -26.25 -5.50
CA GLY A 397 4.18 -27.02 -4.57
C GLY A 397 4.44 -28.53 -4.59
N LEU A 398 4.45 -29.13 -3.40
CA LEU A 398 4.26 -30.57 -3.19
C LEU A 398 2.77 -30.88 -3.01
N PHE A 399 2.26 -31.89 -3.70
CA PHE A 399 0.83 -32.22 -3.69
C PHE A 399 0.58 -33.68 -3.33
N ALA A 400 -0.42 -33.93 -2.49
CA ALA A 400 -1.05 -35.24 -2.36
C ALA A 400 -2.41 -35.21 -3.06
N VAL A 401 -2.75 -36.28 -3.77
CA VAL A 401 -4.04 -36.40 -4.47
C VAL A 401 -4.99 -37.26 -3.65
N SER A 402 -6.17 -36.71 -3.33
CA SER A 402 -7.20 -37.40 -2.55
C SER A 402 -8.58 -36.94 -2.99
N GLY A 403 -9.54 -37.86 -3.12
CA GLY A 403 -10.91 -37.52 -3.52
C GLY A 403 -11.04 -36.81 -4.88
N GLY A 404 -10.07 -37.00 -5.79
CA GLY A 404 -10.04 -36.32 -7.09
C GLY A 404 -9.43 -34.91 -7.09
N ASN A 405 -8.98 -34.42 -5.93
CA ASN A 405 -8.37 -33.10 -5.77
C ASN A 405 -6.88 -33.22 -5.38
N ALA A 406 -6.09 -32.23 -5.79
CA ALA A 406 -4.70 -32.08 -5.36
C ALA A 406 -4.67 -31.10 -4.18
N TYR A 407 -3.99 -31.49 -3.10
CA TYR A 407 -3.81 -30.66 -1.91
C TYR A 407 -2.35 -30.35 -1.71
N TRP A 408 -2.04 -29.06 -1.70
CA TRP A 408 -0.72 -28.53 -1.43
C TRP A 408 -0.26 -28.85 -0.01
N LYS A 409 1.02 -29.23 0.13
CA LYS A 409 1.66 -29.75 1.35
C LYS A 409 2.91 -28.96 1.79
N GLY A 410 3.39 -28.06 0.95
CA GLY A 410 4.64 -27.34 1.18
C GLY A 410 5.27 -26.84 -0.12
N SER A 411 6.28 -25.99 0.01
CA SER A 411 7.05 -25.39 -1.09
C SER A 411 8.45 -25.99 -1.14
N LEU A 412 8.95 -26.26 -2.35
CA LEU A 412 10.29 -26.81 -2.57
C LEU A 412 11.35 -25.85 -2.05
N PHE A 413 12.28 -26.34 -1.22
CA PHE A 413 13.54 -25.65 -0.94
C PHE A 413 14.57 -25.95 -2.04
N GLY A 414 14.77 -27.24 -2.34
CA GLY A 414 15.73 -27.68 -3.34
C GLY A 414 15.89 -29.20 -3.36
N GLY A 415 16.91 -29.69 -4.04
CA GLY A 415 17.22 -31.11 -4.14
C GLY A 415 18.70 -31.43 -3.90
N SER A 416 19.00 -32.73 -3.85
CA SER A 416 20.38 -33.21 -3.70
C SER A 416 21.19 -32.94 -4.96
N GLU A 417 22.37 -32.35 -4.83
CA GLU A 417 23.31 -32.17 -5.96
C GLU A 417 23.76 -33.49 -6.58
N ASN A 418 23.66 -34.60 -5.84
CA ASN A 418 24.07 -35.93 -6.29
C ASN A 418 22.90 -36.79 -6.82
N ASP A 419 21.66 -36.36 -6.57
CA ASP A 419 20.45 -37.07 -7.00
C ASP A 419 19.30 -36.07 -7.20
N TYR A 420 19.03 -35.72 -8.46
CA TYR A 420 17.93 -34.82 -8.83
C TYR A 420 16.54 -35.37 -8.46
N GLN A 421 16.44 -36.66 -8.11
CA GLN A 421 15.20 -37.28 -7.64
C GLN A 421 14.99 -37.13 -6.12
N ASP A 422 16.01 -36.71 -5.37
CA ASP A 422 15.91 -36.43 -3.94
C ASP A 422 15.65 -34.94 -3.73
N SER A 423 14.56 -34.59 -3.07
CA SER A 423 14.08 -33.22 -2.93
C SER A 423 13.52 -32.95 -1.54
N VAL A 424 13.64 -31.70 -1.10
CA VAL A 424 13.24 -31.28 0.23
C VAL A 424 12.28 -30.10 0.20
N TYR A 425 11.20 -30.20 0.96
CA TYR A 425 10.06 -29.29 0.95
C TYR A 425 9.81 -28.70 2.34
N SER A 426 9.26 -27.49 2.39
CA SER A 426 8.83 -26.89 3.64
C SER A 426 7.71 -27.70 4.29
N HIS A 427 7.81 -27.95 5.59
CA HIS A 427 6.81 -28.73 6.32
C HIS A 427 5.59 -27.86 6.68
N PHE A 428 4.55 -27.84 5.84
CA PHE A 428 3.40 -26.93 5.97
C PHE A 428 2.72 -26.97 7.34
N ALA A 429 2.45 -28.15 7.89
CA ALA A 429 1.86 -28.27 9.22
C ALA A 429 2.68 -27.58 10.31
N GLY A 430 4.00 -27.50 10.15
CA GLY A 430 4.90 -26.87 11.10
C GLY A 430 4.73 -25.36 11.19
N TYR A 431 4.30 -24.71 10.10
CA TYR A 431 4.11 -23.25 10.04
C TYR A 431 2.69 -22.79 9.72
N TYR A 432 1.72 -23.70 9.69
CA TYR A 432 0.33 -23.38 9.36
C TYR A 432 -0.23 -22.27 10.25
N GLU A 433 -0.01 -22.34 11.57
CA GLU A 433 -0.54 -21.34 12.51
C GLU A 433 -0.03 -19.91 12.25
N GLN A 434 1.15 -19.75 11.64
CA GLN A 434 1.68 -18.43 11.28
C GLN A 434 0.94 -17.81 10.08
N ILE A 435 0.47 -18.64 9.13
CA ILE A 435 -0.20 -18.16 7.91
C ILE A 435 -1.72 -18.36 7.90
N LYS A 436 -2.23 -19.10 8.88
CA LYS A 436 -3.66 -19.36 9.12
C LYS A 436 -4.53 -18.10 9.14
N PRO A 437 -4.10 -16.93 9.66
CA PRO A 437 -4.91 -15.72 9.57
C PRO A 437 -5.31 -15.34 8.14
N TRP A 438 -4.48 -15.61 7.13
CA TRP A 438 -4.82 -15.30 5.74
C TRP A 438 -5.56 -16.44 5.01
N LEU A 439 -5.37 -17.68 5.46
CA LEU A 439 -6.07 -18.85 4.91
C LEU A 439 -7.43 -19.12 5.56
N THR A 440 -7.79 -18.33 6.57
CA THR A 440 -9.11 -18.33 7.19
C THR A 440 -9.91 -17.11 6.79
N SER A 441 -11.21 -17.17 7.02
CA SER A 441 -12.15 -16.10 6.70
C SER A 441 -13.35 -16.20 7.63
N CYS A 442 -14.07 -15.10 7.74
CA CYS A 442 -15.29 -15.05 8.52
C CYS A 442 -16.47 -14.80 7.60
N ALA A 443 -17.54 -15.58 7.78
CA ALA A 443 -18.82 -15.29 7.15
C ALA A 443 -19.37 -13.98 7.70
N LEU A 444 -19.82 -13.09 6.81
CA LEU A 444 -20.47 -11.84 7.18
C LEU A 444 -21.97 -12.07 7.40
N PRO A 445 -22.62 -11.45 8.41
CA PRO A 445 -24.04 -11.65 8.69
C PRO A 445 -24.98 -11.24 7.54
N TRP A 446 -24.53 -10.30 6.70
CA TRP A 446 -25.25 -9.79 5.54
C TRP A 446 -24.89 -10.52 4.24
N GLY A 447 -24.12 -11.61 4.31
CA GLY A 447 -23.66 -12.39 3.17
C GLY A 447 -22.23 -12.05 2.74
N GLY A 448 -21.55 -13.02 2.12
CA GLY A 448 -20.14 -12.93 1.77
C GLY A 448 -19.19 -13.33 2.89
N SER A 449 -17.89 -13.17 2.65
CA SER A 449 -16.83 -13.48 3.61
C SER A 449 -15.79 -12.36 3.63
N ILE A 450 -15.13 -12.20 4.77
CA ILE A 450 -13.98 -11.30 4.94
C ILE A 450 -12.74 -12.15 5.28
N PRO A 451 -11.57 -11.90 4.67
CA PRO A 451 -10.34 -12.60 5.04
C PRO A 451 -9.98 -12.39 6.51
N GLY A 452 -9.32 -13.38 7.12
CA GLY A 452 -8.81 -13.21 8.48
C GLY A 452 -7.76 -12.10 8.58
N GLY A 453 -7.70 -11.48 9.75
CA GLY A 453 -6.91 -10.27 10.03
C GLY A 453 -7.53 -8.97 9.49
N GLN A 454 -8.53 -9.03 8.61
CA GLN A 454 -9.20 -7.84 8.09
C GLN A 454 -10.35 -7.40 9.00
N SER A 455 -10.74 -6.13 8.88
CA SER A 455 -11.86 -5.54 9.63
C SER A 455 -12.88 -4.89 8.69
N VAL A 456 -14.14 -4.91 9.09
CA VAL A 456 -15.27 -4.27 8.40
C VAL A 456 -16.09 -3.47 9.40
N THR A 457 -16.66 -2.35 8.95
CA THR A 457 -17.64 -1.62 9.77
C THR A 457 -19.00 -2.26 9.60
N ALA A 458 -19.62 -2.65 10.70
CA ALA A 458 -20.96 -3.21 10.76
C ALA A 458 -21.87 -2.28 11.58
N TYR A 459 -23.17 -2.34 11.33
CA TYR A 459 -24.15 -1.50 12.01
C TYR A 459 -25.14 -2.35 12.80
N GLN A 460 -25.58 -1.83 13.95
CA GLN A 460 -26.59 -2.49 14.78
C GLN A 460 -27.96 -2.51 14.11
N LYS A 461 -28.24 -1.50 13.28
CA LYS A 461 -29.51 -1.28 12.59
C LYS A 461 -29.27 -0.61 11.23
N PRO A 462 -30.14 -0.83 10.23
CA PRO A 462 -29.96 -0.33 8.87
C PRO A 462 -30.28 1.16 8.71
N THR A 463 -30.89 1.79 9.72
CA THR A 463 -31.22 3.23 9.72
C THR A 463 -30.96 3.86 11.08
N ALA A 464 -30.42 5.08 11.11
CA ALA A 464 -30.20 5.84 12.33
C ALA A 464 -30.14 7.35 12.07
N THR A 465 -30.45 8.16 13.09
CA THR A 465 -30.18 9.60 13.11
C THR A 465 -28.67 9.89 13.22
N GLN A 466 -27.87 8.93 13.72
CA GLN A 466 -26.41 8.98 13.70
C GLN A 466 -25.85 7.58 13.45
N CYS A 467 -25.47 7.28 12.20
CA CYS A 467 -24.94 5.96 11.86
C CYS A 467 -23.64 5.62 12.60
N ALA A 468 -22.79 6.60 12.89
CA ALA A 468 -21.59 6.41 13.70
C ALA A 468 -21.89 5.93 15.13
N ALA A 469 -23.04 6.31 15.71
CA ALA A 469 -23.43 5.91 17.05
C ALA A 469 -23.92 4.45 17.13
N VAL A 470 -24.21 3.83 15.98
CA VAL A 470 -24.63 2.43 15.87
C VAL A 470 -23.67 1.60 15.03
N ALA A 471 -22.46 2.11 14.79
CA ALA A 471 -21.41 1.43 14.07
C ALA A 471 -20.48 0.67 15.05
N GLU A 472 -20.02 -0.49 14.63
CA GLU A 472 -19.01 -1.31 15.29
C GLU A 472 -17.99 -1.77 14.25
N VAL A 473 -16.70 -1.65 14.55
CA VAL A 473 -15.67 -2.27 13.72
C VAL A 473 -15.53 -3.73 14.13
N ARG A 474 -15.85 -4.64 13.21
CA ARG A 474 -15.77 -6.09 13.40
C ARG A 474 -14.52 -6.61 12.70
N THR A 475 -13.69 -7.36 13.41
CA THR A 475 -12.42 -7.93 12.93
C THR A 475 -12.56 -9.44 12.81
N CYS A 476 -12.09 -10.00 11.71
CA CYS A 476 -12.03 -11.44 11.54
C CYS A 476 -10.73 -11.99 12.15
N THR A 477 -10.84 -12.93 13.08
CA THR A 477 -9.69 -13.59 13.71
C THR A 477 -9.95 -15.09 13.74
N ASP A 478 -9.11 -15.87 13.08
CA ASP A 478 -9.18 -17.35 13.03
C ASP A 478 -10.58 -17.88 12.65
N GLY A 479 -11.20 -17.21 11.67
CA GLY A 479 -12.54 -17.55 11.20
C GLY A 479 -13.70 -17.13 12.12
N GLN A 480 -13.42 -16.37 13.17
CA GLN A 480 -14.42 -15.77 14.05
C GLN A 480 -14.48 -14.25 13.86
N LEU A 481 -15.66 -13.74 13.50
CA LEU A 481 -15.90 -12.30 13.36
C LEU A 481 -16.24 -11.70 14.73
N SER A 482 -15.40 -10.81 15.24
CA SER A 482 -15.63 -10.11 16.51
C SER A 482 -16.93 -9.29 16.49
N GLY A 483 -17.44 -8.86 17.64
CA GLY A 483 -18.63 -8.00 17.71
C GLY A 483 -19.95 -8.71 17.40
N SER A 484 -21.04 -7.95 17.33
CA SER A 484 -22.41 -8.48 17.19
C SER A 484 -23.27 -7.77 16.14
N HIS A 485 -22.78 -6.69 15.54
CA HIS A 485 -23.56 -5.87 14.60
C HIS A 485 -23.76 -6.58 13.24
N THR A 486 -24.98 -6.60 12.71
CA THR A 486 -25.38 -7.50 11.59
C THR A 486 -25.78 -6.79 10.30
N TYR A 487 -25.70 -5.47 10.21
CA TYR A 487 -26.05 -4.73 8.99
C TYR A 487 -24.81 -4.17 8.30
N GLU A 488 -24.72 -4.34 6.97
CA GLU A 488 -23.60 -3.84 6.15
C GLU A 488 -23.58 -2.32 6.05
N THR A 489 -24.76 -1.73 5.96
CA THR A 489 -24.95 -0.30 5.73
C THR A 489 -25.89 0.28 6.76
N CYS A 490 -25.73 1.57 7.00
CA CYS A 490 -26.70 2.38 7.74
C CYS A 490 -27.04 3.60 6.90
N THR A 491 -28.33 3.79 6.61
CA THR A 491 -28.84 4.99 5.97
C THR A 491 -29.19 6.02 7.05
N TYR A 492 -28.66 7.24 6.89
CA TYR A 492 -29.08 8.37 7.72
C TYR A 492 -30.56 8.66 7.47
N VAL A 493 -31.36 8.62 8.51
CA VAL A 493 -32.74 9.11 8.49
C VAL A 493 -32.77 10.31 9.40
N ALA A 494 -33.08 11.47 8.84
CA ALA A 494 -33.21 12.70 9.61
C ALA A 494 -34.26 12.47 10.71
N GLY A 495 -33.88 12.71 11.96
CA GLY A 495 -34.82 12.75 13.08
C GLY A 495 -35.83 13.89 12.93
N ALA A 496 -36.74 14.02 13.89
CA ALA A 496 -37.70 15.11 13.87
C ALA A 496 -37.00 16.49 13.92
N SER A 497 -37.49 17.45 13.14
CA SER A 497 -37.03 18.84 13.24
C SER A 497 -37.44 19.45 14.59
N CYS A 498 -36.55 20.21 15.19
CA CYS A 498 -36.82 20.94 16.42
C CYS A 498 -37.55 22.25 16.12
N THR A 499 -38.53 22.61 16.94
CA THR A 499 -39.13 23.95 16.92
C THR A 499 -38.19 24.95 17.60
N LEU A 500 -38.02 26.13 16.99
CA LEU A 500 -37.17 27.20 17.55
C LEU A 500 -38.02 28.16 18.41
N PRO A 501 -37.53 28.63 19.57
CA PRO A 501 -38.28 29.55 20.44
C PRO A 501 -38.70 30.86 19.76
N TRP A 502 -37.88 31.35 18.83
CA TRP A 502 -38.13 32.57 18.05
C TRP A 502 -38.87 32.31 16.73
N GLY A 503 -39.41 31.11 16.53
CA GLY A 503 -40.13 30.69 15.32
C GLY A 503 -39.26 30.00 14.27
N GLY A 504 -39.89 29.14 13.48
CA GLY A 504 -39.24 28.27 12.48
C GLY A 504 -38.88 26.89 13.02
N SER A 505 -38.19 26.09 12.19
CA SER A 505 -37.70 24.76 12.55
C SER A 505 -36.22 24.61 12.22
N LEU A 506 -35.53 23.77 12.99
CA LEU A 506 -34.15 23.39 12.77
C LEU A 506 -34.12 21.87 12.52
N GLU A 507 -33.60 21.46 11.37
CA GLU A 507 -33.47 20.03 11.03
C GLU A 507 -32.57 19.29 12.02
N ASP A 508 -32.84 17.99 12.21
CA ASP A 508 -32.03 17.12 13.07
C ASP A 508 -30.54 17.18 12.72
N GLY A 509 -29.68 17.19 13.74
CA GLY A 509 -28.24 17.30 13.58
C GLY A 509 -27.70 18.67 13.19
N ARG A 510 -28.55 19.66 12.89
CA ARG A 510 -28.13 21.06 12.67
C ARG A 510 -27.99 21.80 14.00
N SER A 511 -27.18 22.87 13.98
CA SER A 511 -26.97 23.75 15.13
C SER A 511 -27.28 25.20 14.73
N VAL A 512 -27.72 25.98 15.71
CA VAL A 512 -27.98 27.43 15.57
C VAL A 512 -27.39 28.16 16.77
N THR A 513 -26.91 29.38 16.58
CA THR A 513 -26.52 30.24 17.71
C THR A 513 -27.77 30.94 18.25
N ALA A 514 -27.98 30.85 19.56
CA ALA A 514 -29.03 31.52 20.30
C ALA A 514 -28.42 32.48 21.32
N TYR A 515 -29.16 33.50 21.72
CA TYR A 515 -28.72 34.50 22.68
C TYR A 515 -29.64 34.55 23.89
N GLN A 516 -29.07 34.73 25.07
CA GLN A 516 -29.82 34.84 26.32
C GLN A 516 -30.67 36.11 26.36
N ILE A 517 -30.19 37.18 25.71
CA ILE A 517 -30.81 38.51 25.62
C ILE A 517 -30.53 39.11 24.23
N ASP A 518 -31.38 40.04 23.79
CA ASP A 518 -31.32 40.69 22.47
C ASP A 518 -30.43 41.96 22.40
N LYS A 519 -29.93 42.42 23.55
CA LYS A 519 -28.97 43.54 23.65
C LYS A 519 -27.99 43.33 24.80
N ALA A 520 -26.70 43.31 24.50
CA ALA A 520 -25.63 43.10 25.49
C ALA A 520 -24.45 44.06 25.26
N VAL A 521 -23.56 44.20 26.25
CA VAL A 521 -22.27 44.90 26.05
C VAL A 521 -21.40 44.14 25.05
N ASN A 522 -21.44 42.81 25.10
CA ASN A 522 -20.81 41.90 24.15
C ASN A 522 -21.74 40.72 23.87
N CYS A 523 -22.33 40.65 22.67
CA CYS A 523 -23.22 39.56 22.31
C CYS A 523 -22.56 38.17 22.33
N ALA A 524 -21.23 38.09 22.14
CA ALA A 524 -20.52 36.82 22.26
C ALA A 524 -20.53 36.27 23.69
N SER A 525 -20.62 37.12 24.72
CA SER A 525 -20.66 36.66 26.12
C SER A 525 -22.03 36.16 26.56
N VAL A 526 -23.06 36.31 25.73
CA VAL A 526 -24.44 35.86 25.99
C VAL A 526 -24.96 34.95 24.88
N ALA A 527 -24.06 34.36 24.09
CA ALA A 527 -24.39 33.41 23.03
C ALA A 527 -24.22 31.96 23.51
N GLU A 528 -25.08 31.06 23.03
CA GLU A 528 -24.87 29.62 23.13
C GLU A 528 -25.14 28.97 21.76
N VAL A 529 -24.53 27.81 21.51
CA VAL A 529 -24.85 27.00 20.33
C VAL A 529 -25.87 25.93 20.73
N ARG A 530 -27.09 26.04 20.20
CA ARG A 530 -28.18 25.08 20.38
C ARG A 530 -28.15 24.07 19.24
N ARG A 531 -28.25 22.78 19.54
CA ARG A 531 -28.22 21.66 18.58
C ARG A 531 -29.55 20.93 18.62
N CYS A 532 -30.10 20.64 17.44
CA CYS A 532 -31.27 19.78 17.33
C CYS A 532 -30.86 18.31 17.38
N SER A 533 -31.53 17.52 18.21
CA SER A 533 -31.39 16.06 18.30
C SER A 533 -32.78 15.44 18.40
N ASP A 534 -33.27 14.89 17.29
CA ASP A 534 -34.55 14.18 17.16
C ASP A 534 -35.74 14.91 17.84
N GLY A 535 -36.00 16.13 17.39
CA GLY A 535 -37.09 16.97 17.90
C GLY A 535 -36.78 17.71 19.21
N SER A 536 -35.66 17.41 19.87
CA SER A 536 -35.22 18.10 21.09
C SER A 536 -34.09 19.10 20.83
N LEU A 537 -34.32 20.39 21.11
CA LEU A 537 -33.33 21.45 20.96
C LEU A 537 -32.54 21.65 22.26
N SER A 538 -31.22 21.42 22.23
CA SER A 538 -30.35 21.66 23.40
C SER A 538 -30.32 23.13 23.82
N GLY A 539 -29.87 23.42 25.04
CA GLY A 539 -29.73 24.79 25.55
C GLY A 539 -31.04 25.43 26.00
N SER A 540 -30.99 26.69 26.40
CA SER A 540 -32.12 27.42 27.00
C SER A 540 -32.34 28.83 26.44
N TYR A 541 -31.45 29.34 25.59
CA TYR A 541 -31.47 30.73 25.12
C TYR A 541 -32.50 30.93 24.01
N GLU A 542 -33.30 31.99 24.11
CA GLU A 542 -34.54 32.13 23.34
C GLU A 542 -34.51 33.25 22.28
N HIS A 543 -33.38 33.95 22.10
CA HIS A 543 -33.28 35.04 21.13
C HIS A 543 -32.43 34.66 19.90
N GLN A 544 -32.94 34.99 18.70
CA GLN A 544 -32.24 34.74 17.43
C GLN A 544 -31.08 35.70 17.17
N THR A 545 -31.19 36.94 17.66
CA THR A 545 -30.24 38.02 17.39
C THR A 545 -29.91 38.78 18.67
N CYS A 546 -28.70 39.36 18.70
CA CYS A 546 -28.27 40.26 19.77
C CYS A 546 -27.52 41.46 19.16
N THR A 547 -27.67 42.64 19.78
CA THR A 547 -26.95 43.88 19.41
C THR A 547 -26.01 44.38 20.51
N ASN A 548 -24.80 44.83 20.12
CA ASN A 548 -23.81 45.38 21.06
C ASN A 548 -24.18 46.83 21.47
N SER A 549 -24.19 47.14 22.77
CA SER A 549 -24.48 48.48 23.30
C SER A 549 -23.23 49.37 23.38
N ALA A 550 -23.33 50.64 22.93
CA ALA A 550 -22.19 51.53 22.65
C ALA A 550 -21.75 52.48 23.80
N ASP A 551 -22.02 52.15 25.08
CA ASP A 551 -21.80 53.06 26.22
C ASP A 551 -20.47 52.86 26.99
N SER A 552 -19.44 52.25 26.41
CA SER A 552 -18.20 51.93 27.14
C SER A 552 -16.93 52.27 26.37
N ALA A 553 -16.59 53.57 26.27
CA ALA A 553 -15.26 53.98 25.84
C ALA A 553 -14.34 54.21 27.05
N SER A 554 -13.15 53.58 27.07
CA SER A 554 -12.14 53.74 28.12
C SER A 554 -10.74 53.99 27.54
N MET A 555 -9.87 54.64 28.32
CA MET A 555 -8.45 54.85 28.03
C MET A 555 -7.63 54.19 29.14
N THR A 556 -6.56 53.48 28.78
CA THR A 556 -5.58 52.91 29.72
C THR A 556 -4.17 53.17 29.22
N VAL A 557 -3.26 53.72 30.04
CA VAL A 557 -1.83 53.84 29.76
C VAL A 557 -1.15 52.54 30.19
N VAL A 558 -0.44 51.88 29.27
CA VAL A 558 0.19 50.58 29.50
C VAL A 558 1.70 50.72 29.79
N HIS A 559 2.36 51.71 29.18
CA HIS A 559 3.78 51.96 29.40
C HIS A 559 4.16 53.42 29.10
N PRO A 560 5.01 54.09 29.91
CA PRO A 560 5.50 53.64 31.21
C PRO A 560 4.37 53.46 32.22
N ALA A 561 4.46 52.44 33.07
CA ALA A 561 3.45 52.15 34.10
C ALA A 561 3.86 52.74 35.46
N GLY A 562 5.15 52.94 35.71
CA GLY A 562 5.69 53.53 36.94
C GLY A 562 6.82 52.69 37.54
N GLY A 563 7.73 53.35 38.26
CA GLY A 563 8.91 52.73 38.87
C GLY A 563 10.11 52.54 37.93
N GLU A 564 9.94 52.73 36.63
CA GLU A 564 11.03 52.60 35.66
C GLU A 564 12.05 53.75 35.79
N THR A 565 13.25 53.54 35.24
CA THR A 565 14.28 54.58 35.11
C THR A 565 14.72 54.66 33.66
N PHE A 566 14.56 55.84 33.05
CA PHE A 566 14.98 56.10 31.68
C PHE A 566 16.11 57.12 31.63
N THR A 567 17.07 56.92 30.75
CA THR A 567 18.24 57.79 30.59
C THR A 567 18.06 58.75 29.42
N ALA A 568 18.55 59.98 29.54
CA ALA A 568 18.46 60.93 28.44
C ALA A 568 19.18 60.41 27.18
N GLY A 569 18.47 60.45 26.05
CA GLY A 569 18.92 59.89 24.77
C GLY A 569 18.18 58.60 24.38
N GLU A 570 17.57 57.90 25.34
CA GLU A 570 16.75 56.71 25.09
C GLU A 570 15.48 57.03 24.29
N VAL A 571 15.01 56.04 23.54
CA VAL A 571 13.72 56.08 22.85
C VAL A 571 12.79 55.08 23.54
N VAL A 572 11.81 55.60 24.27
CA VAL A 572 10.89 54.83 25.12
C VAL A 572 9.53 54.77 24.44
N PRO A 573 8.94 53.58 24.20
CA PRO A 573 7.59 53.48 23.62
C PRO A 573 6.54 53.88 24.67
N VAL A 574 5.73 54.90 24.39
CA VAL A 574 4.53 55.20 25.18
C VAL A 574 3.39 54.37 24.62
N GLN A 575 2.86 53.42 25.40
CA GLN A 575 1.80 52.49 24.99
C GLN A 575 0.49 52.76 25.72
N TRP A 576 -0.63 52.59 25.03
CA TRP A 576 -1.98 52.77 25.59
C TRP A 576 -3.02 51.88 24.90
N GLN A 577 -4.15 51.68 25.56
CA GLN A 577 -5.33 51.01 25.02
C GLN A 577 -6.53 51.97 25.07
N LEU A 578 -7.11 52.29 23.91
CA LEU A 578 -8.35 53.08 23.80
C LEU A 578 -9.45 52.20 23.22
N THR A 579 -10.47 51.90 24.03
CA THR A 579 -11.65 51.11 23.64
C THR A 579 -12.79 52.03 23.21
N GLY A 580 -13.71 51.52 22.39
CA GLY A 580 -14.84 52.31 21.87
C GLY A 580 -14.50 53.29 20.74
N TYR A 581 -13.23 53.39 20.32
CA TYR A 581 -12.80 54.24 19.20
C TYR A 581 -11.87 53.48 18.22
N GLY A 582 -12.10 53.67 16.92
CA GLY A 582 -11.27 53.07 15.87
C GLY A 582 -9.88 53.72 15.74
N SER A 583 -9.02 53.11 14.91
CA SER A 583 -7.61 53.49 14.70
C SER A 583 -7.37 54.91 14.14
N LYS A 584 -8.41 55.56 13.62
CA LYS A 584 -8.36 56.96 13.12
C LYS A 584 -8.44 58.01 14.24
N ALA A 585 -8.82 57.62 15.46
CA ALA A 585 -8.86 58.52 16.61
C ALA A 585 -7.48 59.11 16.91
N LYS A 586 -7.44 60.31 17.49
CA LYS A 586 -6.22 61.06 17.74
C LYS A 586 -6.09 61.38 19.23
N VAL A 587 -4.98 61.00 19.85
CA VAL A 587 -4.70 61.21 21.28
C VAL A 587 -3.54 62.18 21.49
N ASN A 588 -3.54 62.82 22.66
CA ASN A 588 -2.49 63.72 23.12
C ASN A 588 -1.70 63.05 24.24
N ILE A 589 -0.37 63.12 24.18
CA ILE A 589 0.55 62.50 25.14
C ILE A 589 1.34 63.62 25.84
N ALA A 590 1.32 63.64 27.16
CA ALA A 590 1.97 64.65 27.99
C ALA A 590 2.83 64.03 29.10
N LEU A 591 3.92 64.72 29.44
CA LEU A 591 4.84 64.38 30.53
C LEU A 591 4.68 65.39 31.67
N SER A 592 4.50 64.89 32.88
CA SER A 592 4.71 65.67 34.11
C SER A 592 6.11 65.44 34.65
N LYS A 593 6.71 66.47 35.25
CA LYS A 593 8.01 66.38 35.94
C LYS A 593 7.90 66.59 37.44
N ASN A 594 6.69 66.76 37.95
CA ASN A 594 6.38 67.17 39.31
C ASN A 594 5.15 66.41 39.84
N GLY A 595 5.11 65.10 39.61
CA GLY A 595 4.08 64.21 40.19
C GLY A 595 2.65 64.52 39.74
N GLY A 596 2.47 65.08 38.54
CA GLY A 596 1.15 65.37 37.96
C GLY A 596 0.63 66.79 38.19
N ALA A 597 1.34 67.63 38.93
CA ALA A 597 0.90 69.01 39.20
C ALA A 597 1.01 69.93 37.97
N LYS A 598 1.97 69.69 37.07
CA LYS A 598 2.11 70.40 35.78
C LYS A 598 2.44 69.43 34.66
N TRP A 599 1.83 69.65 33.50
CA TRP A 599 1.99 68.79 32.33
C TRP A 599 2.58 69.57 31.15
N SER A 600 3.53 68.94 30.47
CA SER A 600 4.15 69.43 29.24
C SER A 600 3.83 68.49 28.10
N LEU A 601 3.39 69.02 26.96
CA LEU A 601 2.98 68.20 25.84
C LEU A 601 4.21 67.56 25.17
N LEU A 602 4.21 66.24 25.03
CA LEU A 602 5.20 65.51 24.25
C LEU A 602 4.75 65.35 22.80
N LYS A 603 3.48 65.00 22.58
CA LYS A 603 2.89 64.78 21.25
C LYS A 603 1.42 65.18 21.22
N SER A 604 1.05 65.97 20.21
CA SER A 604 -0.33 66.23 19.84
C SER A 604 -0.77 65.30 18.72
N GLY A 605 -2.00 64.79 18.80
CA GLY A 605 -2.69 64.08 17.71
C GLY A 605 -2.01 62.79 17.22
N ALA A 606 -1.44 62.00 18.11
CA ALA A 606 -0.97 60.66 17.80
C ALA A 606 -2.16 59.79 17.37
N ARG A 607 -2.03 59.02 16.28
CA ARG A 607 -3.08 58.07 15.87
C ARG A 607 -3.26 57.00 16.94
N ASN A 608 -4.48 56.49 17.10
CA ASN A 608 -4.78 55.38 18.00
C ASN A 608 -4.21 54.05 17.46
N SER A 609 -2.88 53.96 17.39
CA SER A 609 -2.10 52.78 17.01
C SER A 609 -1.61 51.97 18.22
N GLY A 610 -1.97 52.38 19.44
CA GLY A 610 -1.58 51.74 20.70
C GLY A 610 -0.16 52.01 21.18
N SER A 611 0.67 52.74 20.40
CA SER A 611 2.04 53.07 20.78
C SER A 611 2.59 54.31 20.05
N TRP A 612 3.49 55.06 20.71
CA TRP A 612 4.28 56.15 20.14
C TRP A 612 5.67 56.26 20.80
N ASN A 613 6.73 56.35 19.99
CA ASN A 613 8.12 56.41 20.48
C ASN A 613 8.51 57.81 20.99
N TRP A 614 8.78 57.92 22.29
CA TRP A 614 9.25 59.13 22.97
C TRP A 614 10.78 59.15 23.07
N LYS A 615 11.43 60.15 22.48
CA LYS A 615 12.87 60.41 22.69
C LYS A 615 13.10 61.25 23.95
N VAL A 616 13.72 60.66 24.96
CA VAL A 616 13.98 61.27 26.27
C VAL A 616 15.05 62.36 26.15
N ARG A 617 14.77 63.56 26.67
CA ARG A 617 15.67 64.72 26.62
C ARG A 617 16.29 65.02 27.97
N LYS A 618 17.55 65.48 28.01
CA LYS A 618 18.23 65.92 29.24
C LYS A 618 17.46 66.96 30.06
N SER A 619 16.70 67.83 29.40
CA SER A 619 15.83 68.84 30.06
C SER A 619 14.59 68.26 30.76
N GLN A 620 14.37 66.96 30.63
CA GLN A 620 13.24 66.23 31.23
C GLN A 620 13.62 65.47 32.50
N ALA A 621 14.88 65.53 32.94
CA ALA A 621 15.36 64.84 34.13
C ALA A 621 14.55 65.20 35.39
N THR A 622 14.06 64.18 36.10
CA THR A 622 13.23 64.26 37.31
C THR A 622 13.02 62.86 37.90
N SER A 623 12.85 62.76 39.22
CA SER A 623 12.42 61.51 39.90
C SER A 623 10.90 61.42 40.09
N GLN A 624 10.14 62.36 39.49
CA GLN A 624 8.70 62.52 39.69
C GLN A 624 7.95 62.54 38.34
N ALA A 625 8.38 61.71 37.39
CA ALA A 625 7.81 61.69 36.05
C ALA A 625 6.49 60.90 36.02
N LEU A 626 5.51 61.39 35.26
CA LEU A 626 4.27 60.67 34.91
C LEU A 626 3.95 60.91 33.44
N ILE A 627 3.31 59.93 32.78
CA ILE A 627 2.79 60.06 31.42
C ILE A 627 1.27 60.07 31.47
N ARG A 628 0.66 60.99 30.73
CA ARG A 628 -0.79 61.07 30.54
C ARG A 628 -1.12 60.96 29.06
N VAL A 629 -2.06 60.09 28.72
CA VAL A 629 -2.62 59.96 27.37
C VAL A 629 -4.09 60.36 27.42
N CYS A 630 -4.50 61.29 26.55
CA CYS A 630 -5.86 61.81 26.51
C CYS A 630 -6.42 61.79 25.10
N LEU A 631 -7.62 61.24 24.93
CA LEU A 631 -8.50 61.60 23.83
C LEU A 631 -9.06 63.01 24.11
N PRO A 632 -8.82 64.00 23.23
CA PRO A 632 -9.26 65.38 23.47
C PRO A 632 -10.79 65.48 23.46
N MET A 633 -11.32 66.34 24.34
CA MET A 633 -12.75 66.66 24.39
C MET A 633 -13.23 67.20 23.04
N THR A 634 -14.41 66.76 22.61
CA THR A 634 -15.10 67.32 21.43
C THR A 634 -16.42 67.95 21.87
N ARG A 635 -17.13 68.63 20.95
CA ARG A 635 -18.49 69.13 21.24
C ARG A 635 -19.49 68.03 21.63
N LYS A 636 -19.20 66.76 21.37
CA LYS A 636 -20.10 65.62 21.59
C LYS A 636 -19.63 64.65 22.68
N THR A 637 -18.37 64.72 23.12
CA THR A 637 -17.80 63.74 24.05
C THR A 637 -16.82 64.41 25.03
N PRO A 638 -16.87 64.07 26.34
CA PRO A 638 -15.87 64.53 27.31
C PRO A 638 -14.49 63.96 26.96
N ALA A 639 -13.43 64.61 27.45
CA ALA A 639 -12.08 64.04 27.32
C ALA A 639 -11.98 62.73 28.09
N ILE A 640 -11.41 61.70 27.46
CA ILE A 640 -11.10 60.43 28.11
C ILE A 640 -9.59 60.38 28.28
N CYS A 641 -9.13 60.38 29.51
CA CYS A 641 -7.71 60.44 29.85
C CYS A 641 -7.36 59.29 30.78
N ASP A 642 -6.13 58.83 30.67
CA ASP A 642 -5.51 58.00 31.69
C ASP A 642 -4.05 58.41 31.92
N VAL A 643 -3.53 58.06 33.09
CA VAL A 643 -2.18 58.40 33.57
C VAL A 643 -1.47 57.11 33.96
N SER A 644 -0.16 57.05 33.75
CA SER A 644 0.68 55.96 34.27
C SER A 644 0.44 55.70 35.76
N ASP A 645 0.36 54.44 36.17
CA ASP A 645 -0.07 54.01 37.50
C ASP A 645 0.79 54.57 38.66
N ALA A 646 2.08 54.80 38.44
CA ALA A 646 2.99 55.38 39.42
C ALA A 646 4.07 56.29 38.79
N VAL A 647 4.78 57.03 39.64
CA VAL A 647 5.91 57.87 39.20
C VAL A 647 7.07 57.01 38.71
N PHE A 648 7.74 57.46 37.65
CA PHE A 648 9.00 56.90 37.15
C PHE A 648 10.11 57.95 37.14
N THR A 649 11.35 57.53 36.90
CA THR A 649 12.53 58.40 36.93
C THR A 649 13.09 58.65 35.52
N VAL A 650 13.46 59.90 35.24
CA VAL A 650 14.23 60.31 34.07
C VAL A 650 15.58 60.87 34.54
N GLN A 651 16.68 60.25 34.13
CA GLN A 651 18.04 60.65 34.51
C GLN A 651 18.78 61.35 33.36
N LYS A 652 19.83 62.09 33.71
CA LYS A 652 20.58 62.97 32.78
C LYS A 652 21.47 62.22 31.80
#